data_AF-A0A6G9RP30-F1
#
_entry.id   AF-A0A6G9RP30-F1
#
_cell.length_a   1.000
_cell.length_b   1.000
_cell.length_c   1.000
_cell.angle_alpha   90.00
_cell.angle_beta   90.00
_cell.angle_gamma   90.00
#
_symmetry.space_group_name_H-M   'P 1'
#
loop_
_entity.id
_entity.type
_entity.pdbx_description
1 polymer ?
#
loop_
_entity_poly.entity_id
_entity_poly.type
_entity_poly.pdbx_seq_one_letter_code
_entity_poly.pdbx_strand_id
1 'polypeptide(L)'
;MANASATENTDVNPYSDTLSRTASTLASTESNGAAGAAASAASSYASSSVEGWLSQFGTARVQLNVDNNGNWDDSSFDFLLPFYDNKKTVIFTQLGMRAPDDRFTGNLGFGVRTFNASNWMFGINSFIDDDFTGGNRRAGFGGEAWTDDLKLSANGYVGITDWHSSRDFDDYDEKPANGFDIRAEGYLPTYPQLGAKVMYEQYYGDNVALFDTDHLQKDPSAVTVGLNYTPIPLVTAGIDYKRGQDSVDDTQFSLAFHYVLGQSLSSQLSGDQVAYRRSLAGSRYDLVERNNEIVLDYRKQEKPTPDAPTTDLAIQIVRNGVDSDGTTKDFAVARVTDSDGTPMANVTVNWSVSGSAKLARASSTTDSYGLATVGLTDAVAETVDVTATVEQQTKTSKATFVEGSGGDKTRHIVVSTVRGAASADGQDRGILKAVVTDENGKPMSHQTVAWSDSSDTAKGNKTETITNDSGVALFALTDTVAEKVTVTAKMDDISDSGSVTFIQGSQIITNVEMSAVKNGVIADGVHQNIVQVSVENGQHEPAAGETVSWSLVSPSSKAEIKHSTTVTDAKGNAYISFADTAAEDVQVQAKVGEHQMSFTSNFIAESIGQVDGPIPLGIGSDDVVNINESSGGVDFQITPYAGMKEGDQIVLHFQVYGDDGGPSYNPRSQTWTSSIHTVTASEVGHPITINAPQSAFYDDNGIGITDTDYDTTGAYAVVKSVSGQTVKSSFTHMGVATIMG
;
A
#
# COMPACT_ATOMS: atom_id res chain seq x y z
N MET A 1 29.61 -47.43 -20.85
CA MET A 1 28.59 -47.18 -19.82
C MET A 1 29.22 -47.39 -18.47
N ALA A 2 29.56 -46.31 -17.78
CA ALA A 2 29.86 -46.30 -16.35
C ALA A 2 29.48 -44.92 -15.83
N ASN A 3 28.61 -44.94 -14.82
CA ASN A 3 27.85 -43.83 -14.26
C ASN A 3 28.76 -43.05 -13.29
N ALA A 4 28.94 -41.74 -13.50
CA ALA A 4 29.55 -40.84 -12.53
C ALA A 4 28.48 -39.81 -12.14
N SER A 5 27.92 -39.99 -10.94
CA SER A 5 27.04 -39.05 -10.28
C SER A 5 27.81 -37.77 -9.96
N ALA A 6 27.54 -36.71 -10.72
CA ALA A 6 27.93 -35.36 -10.35
C ALA A 6 26.90 -34.83 -9.34
N THR A 7 27.35 -34.60 -8.11
CA THR A 7 26.65 -33.77 -7.12
C THR A 7 26.58 -32.34 -7.65
N GLU A 8 25.38 -31.87 -8.01
CA GLU A 8 25.11 -30.45 -8.21
C GLU A 8 25.24 -29.73 -6.85
N ASN A 9 26.29 -28.93 -6.71
CA ASN A 9 26.36 -27.92 -5.65
C ASN A 9 25.60 -26.70 -6.16
N THR A 10 24.33 -26.56 -5.77
CA THR A 10 23.58 -25.31 -5.96
C THR A 10 24.10 -24.28 -4.96
N ASP A 11 25.16 -23.58 -5.32
CA ASP A 11 25.58 -22.35 -4.64
C ASP A 11 24.51 -21.27 -4.94
N VAL A 12 23.42 -21.31 -4.17
CA VAL A 12 22.43 -20.23 -4.13
C VAL A 12 23.13 -19.01 -3.55
N ASN A 13 23.14 -17.90 -4.31
CA ASN A 13 23.71 -16.63 -3.88
C ASN A 13 23.14 -16.26 -2.50
N PRO A 14 23.95 -16.26 -1.41
CA PRO A 14 23.45 -16.14 -0.04
C PRO A 14 22.86 -14.76 0.30
N TYR A 15 22.79 -13.85 -0.67
CA TYR A 15 22.35 -12.47 -0.52
C TYR A 15 21.09 -12.13 -1.33
N SER A 16 20.52 -13.08 -2.09
CA SER A 16 19.31 -12.86 -2.90
C SER A 16 18.09 -12.46 -2.06
N ASP A 17 17.95 -13.07 -0.89
CA ASP A 17 16.80 -12.86 -0.01
C ASP A 17 16.86 -11.48 0.66
N THR A 18 18.07 -10.96 0.89
CA THR A 18 18.28 -9.63 1.50
C THR A 18 18.00 -8.51 0.50
N LEU A 19 18.48 -8.68 -0.75
CA LEU A 19 18.19 -7.76 -1.85
C LEU A 19 16.69 -7.74 -2.19
N SER A 20 16.04 -8.91 -2.21
CA SER A 20 14.61 -9.02 -2.48
C SER A 20 13.75 -8.36 -1.40
N ARG A 21 14.12 -8.53 -0.11
CA ARG A 21 13.43 -7.88 1.01
C ARG A 21 13.59 -6.35 1.00
N THR A 22 14.80 -5.87 0.73
CA THR A 22 15.08 -4.42 0.65
C THR A 22 14.27 -3.79 -0.50
N ALA A 23 14.26 -4.44 -1.68
CA ALA A 23 13.45 -4.00 -2.81
C ALA A 23 11.93 -4.03 -2.52
N SER A 24 11.44 -5.06 -1.81
CA SER A 24 10.01 -5.14 -1.44
C SER A 24 9.58 -4.09 -0.42
N THR A 25 10.50 -3.67 0.47
CA THR A 25 10.21 -2.65 1.49
C THR A 25 10.15 -1.26 0.86
N LEU A 26 11.06 -0.97 -0.07
CA LEU A 26 11.08 0.25 -0.89
C LEU A 26 9.84 0.37 -1.78
N ALA A 27 9.33 -0.75 -2.31
CA ALA A 27 8.10 -0.79 -3.11
C ALA A 27 6.80 -0.58 -2.28
N SER A 28 6.87 -0.58 -0.95
CA SER A 28 5.69 -0.59 -0.07
C SER A 28 5.44 0.71 0.71
N THR A 29 6.29 1.74 0.54
CA THR A 29 6.25 2.96 1.38
C THR A 29 5.87 4.18 0.54
N GLU A 30 4.57 4.48 0.43
CA GLU A 30 4.07 5.59 -0.40
C GLU A 30 3.87 6.94 0.31
N SER A 31 4.12 7.09 1.63
CA SER A 31 3.61 8.31 2.32
C SER A 31 4.43 8.96 3.42
N ASN A 32 5.61 8.45 3.79
CA ASN A 32 6.43 9.10 4.80
C ASN A 32 7.77 9.50 4.17
N GLY A 33 8.00 10.81 4.02
CA GLY A 33 9.15 11.40 3.32
C GLY A 33 10.52 10.81 3.73
N ALA A 34 11.59 11.20 3.03
CA ALA A 34 12.91 10.56 3.08
C ALA A 34 13.43 10.18 4.49
N ALA A 35 13.09 10.95 5.53
CA ALA A 35 13.41 10.63 6.93
C ALA A 35 12.70 9.36 7.49
N GLY A 36 11.43 9.12 7.14
CA GLY A 36 10.66 7.94 7.53
C GLY A 36 11.07 6.68 6.78
N ALA A 37 11.42 6.80 5.50
CA ALA A 37 12.02 5.74 4.71
C ALA A 37 13.42 5.36 5.22
N ALA A 38 14.25 6.34 5.59
CA ALA A 38 15.56 6.12 6.19
C ALA A 38 15.46 5.46 7.59
N ALA A 39 14.50 5.90 8.42
CA ALA A 39 14.22 5.28 9.72
C ALA A 39 13.69 3.84 9.58
N SER A 40 12.84 3.58 8.59
CA SER A 40 12.29 2.24 8.32
C SER A 40 13.35 1.29 7.78
N ALA A 41 14.18 1.76 6.84
CA ALA A 41 15.35 1.03 6.38
C ALA A 41 16.28 0.69 7.57
N ALA A 42 16.69 1.69 8.35
CA ALA A 42 17.51 1.50 9.54
C ALA A 42 16.87 0.54 10.57
N SER A 43 15.55 0.58 10.76
CA SER A 43 14.81 -0.31 11.67
C SER A 43 14.73 -1.76 11.17
N SER A 44 14.58 -1.97 9.86
CA SER A 44 14.59 -3.31 9.25
C SER A 44 15.97 -3.98 9.34
N TYR A 45 17.04 -3.16 9.34
CA TYR A 45 18.43 -3.58 9.56
C TYR A 45 18.77 -3.88 11.03
N ALA A 46 17.89 -3.54 11.98
CA ALA A 46 18.04 -3.88 13.40
C ALA A 46 17.44 -5.24 13.80
N SER A 47 17.11 -6.09 12.82
CA SER A 47 16.71 -7.48 13.06
C SER A 47 17.94 -8.38 13.28
N SER A 48 17.89 -9.17 14.36
CA SER A 48 19.01 -9.76 15.12
C SER A 48 19.81 -10.88 14.44
N SER A 49 20.09 -10.81 13.13
CA SER A 49 20.90 -11.82 12.41
C SER A 49 22.14 -11.24 11.72
N VAL A 50 22.48 -9.97 11.98
CA VAL A 50 23.50 -9.23 11.20
C VAL A 50 24.57 -8.58 12.11
N GLU A 51 25.10 -9.28 13.10
CA GLU A 51 26.16 -8.73 13.96
C GLU A 51 27.58 -8.86 13.37
N GLY A 52 27.77 -9.65 12.30
CA GLY A 52 29.09 -9.87 11.68
C GLY A 52 29.50 -8.84 10.62
N TRP A 53 28.63 -8.58 9.63
CA TRP A 53 28.95 -7.74 8.46
C TRP A 53 28.86 -6.24 8.76
N LEU A 54 27.93 -5.80 9.62
CA LEU A 54 27.75 -4.38 9.96
C LEU A 54 28.89 -3.77 10.76
N SER A 55 29.83 -4.58 11.24
CA SER A 55 30.81 -4.10 12.21
C SER A 55 31.90 -3.20 11.62
N GLN A 56 32.12 -3.07 10.29
CA GLN A 56 33.35 -2.37 9.86
C GLN A 56 33.40 -1.47 8.60
N PHE A 57 32.50 -1.43 7.61
CA PHE A 57 32.82 -0.64 6.38
C PHE A 57 31.61 -0.04 5.62
N GLY A 58 31.75 1.19 5.12
CA GLY A 58 30.77 1.88 4.27
C GLY A 58 30.65 3.39 4.53
N THR A 59 29.85 4.09 3.72
CA THR A 59 29.60 5.54 3.86
C THR A 59 28.11 5.83 3.74
N ALA A 60 27.57 6.59 4.69
CA ALA A 60 26.25 7.20 4.62
C ALA A 60 26.39 8.70 4.37
N ARG A 61 25.53 9.27 3.53
CA ARG A 61 25.44 10.71 3.30
C ARG A 61 23.99 11.17 3.41
N VAL A 62 23.75 12.20 4.20
CA VAL A 62 22.54 13.02 4.13
C VAL A 62 22.93 14.33 3.49
N GLN A 63 22.23 14.76 2.44
CA GLN A 63 22.48 16.04 1.78
C GLN A 63 21.18 16.84 1.71
N LEU A 64 21.27 18.08 2.16
CA LEU A 64 20.21 19.08 2.09
C LEU A 64 20.63 20.11 1.04
N ASN A 65 19.76 20.38 0.08
CA ASN A 65 20.00 21.36 -0.97
C ASN A 65 18.93 22.46 -0.89
N VAL A 66 19.34 23.68 -1.24
CA VAL A 66 18.47 24.84 -1.34
C VAL A 66 18.76 25.56 -2.64
N ASP A 67 17.74 25.75 -3.46
CA ASP A 67 17.83 26.49 -4.71
C ASP A 67 17.78 28.02 -4.49
N ASN A 68 17.86 28.78 -5.58
CA ASN A 68 17.73 30.24 -5.59
C ASN A 68 16.32 30.74 -5.20
N ASN A 69 15.32 29.88 -5.23
CA ASN A 69 13.93 30.17 -4.88
C ASN A 69 13.61 29.85 -3.41
N GLY A 70 14.55 29.22 -2.70
CA GLY A 70 14.42 28.87 -1.28
C GLY A 70 13.70 27.54 -1.04
N ASN A 71 13.55 26.70 -2.07
CA ASN A 71 12.96 25.37 -1.97
C ASN A 71 13.98 24.38 -1.39
N TRP A 72 13.52 23.44 -0.58
CA TRP A 72 14.36 22.47 0.15
C TRP A 72 14.14 21.03 -0.33
N ASP A 73 13.46 20.88 -1.46
CA ASP A 73 12.82 19.63 -1.87
C ASP A 73 13.87 18.59 -2.36
N ASP A 74 15.07 19.04 -2.70
CA ASP A 74 16.23 18.23 -3.11
C ASP A 74 16.98 17.53 -1.96
N SER A 75 16.29 17.23 -0.87
CA SER A 75 16.86 16.46 0.24
C SER A 75 17.11 15.00 -0.16
N SER A 76 18.30 14.48 0.17
CA SER A 76 18.70 13.12 -0.23
C SER A 76 19.43 12.35 0.86
N PHE A 77 19.28 11.03 0.80
CA PHE A 77 20.04 10.06 1.58
C PHE A 77 20.66 9.01 0.66
N ASP A 78 21.98 8.84 0.76
CA ASP A 78 22.72 7.84 0.01
C ASP A 78 23.55 6.96 0.95
N PHE A 79 23.66 5.68 0.61
CA PHE A 79 24.42 4.70 1.38
C PHE A 79 25.25 3.80 0.45
N LEU A 80 26.56 3.73 0.68
CA LEU A 80 27.47 2.82 -0.01
C LEU A 80 27.96 1.74 0.94
N LEU A 81 27.82 0.50 0.47
CA LEU A 81 28.16 -0.70 1.19
C LEU A 81 29.17 -1.55 0.40
N PRO A 82 30.42 -1.69 0.88
CA PRO A 82 31.36 -2.64 0.31
C PRO A 82 31.00 -4.07 0.78
N PHE A 83 30.80 -4.99 -0.15
CA PHE A 83 30.62 -6.41 0.15
C PHE A 83 31.84 -7.26 -0.21
N TYR A 84 32.82 -6.68 -0.90
CA TYR A 84 34.16 -7.22 -1.04
C TYR A 84 35.18 -6.07 -0.96
N ASP A 85 36.16 -6.19 -0.07
CA ASP A 85 37.19 -5.17 0.10
C ASP A 85 38.55 -5.79 0.42
N ASN A 86 39.53 -5.45 -0.39
CA ASN A 86 40.94 -5.70 -0.12
C ASN A 86 41.75 -4.47 -0.59
N LYS A 87 43.06 -4.42 -0.32
CA LYS A 87 43.91 -3.26 -0.67
C LYS A 87 43.85 -2.83 -2.16
N LYS A 88 43.59 -3.74 -3.09
CA LYS A 88 43.57 -3.50 -4.54
C LYS A 88 42.18 -3.33 -5.12
N THR A 89 41.13 -3.85 -4.49
CA THR A 89 39.79 -3.90 -5.10
C THR A 89 38.71 -3.71 -4.05
N VAL A 90 37.72 -2.87 -4.39
CA VAL A 90 36.46 -2.74 -3.66
C VAL A 90 35.34 -3.10 -4.62
N ILE A 91 34.44 -3.98 -4.21
CA ILE A 91 33.17 -4.21 -4.87
C ILE A 91 32.07 -3.79 -3.90
N PHE A 92 31.18 -2.93 -4.36
CA PHE A 92 30.19 -2.26 -3.53
C PHE A 92 28.83 -2.23 -4.20
N THR A 93 27.81 -2.06 -3.36
CA THR A 93 26.48 -1.62 -3.76
C THR A 93 26.22 -0.24 -3.19
N GLN A 94 25.43 0.56 -3.89
CA GLN A 94 25.01 1.88 -3.44
C GLN A 94 23.49 1.99 -3.55
N LEU A 95 22.87 2.51 -2.50
CA LEU A 95 21.45 2.79 -2.40
C LEU A 95 21.27 4.30 -2.24
N GLY A 96 20.26 4.87 -2.89
CA GLY A 96 19.93 6.29 -2.77
C GLY A 96 18.42 6.48 -2.70
N MET A 97 17.98 7.46 -1.94
CA MET A 97 16.60 7.93 -1.89
C MET A 97 16.58 9.46 -1.83
N ARG A 98 15.68 10.08 -2.60
CA ARG A 98 15.45 11.53 -2.61
C ARG A 98 14.08 11.86 -3.16
N ALA A 99 13.64 13.09 -2.99
CA ALA A 99 12.31 13.55 -3.44
C ALA A 99 12.35 14.92 -4.14
N PRO A 100 13.16 15.10 -5.20
CA PRO A 100 13.20 16.33 -5.99
C PRO A 100 11.81 16.68 -6.53
N ASP A 101 11.36 17.93 -6.44
CA ASP A 101 10.10 18.42 -7.04
C ASP A 101 8.88 17.49 -6.80
N ASP A 102 8.69 17.03 -5.56
CA ASP A 102 7.64 16.08 -5.17
C ASP A 102 7.70 14.71 -5.90
N ARG A 103 8.87 14.31 -6.43
CA ARG A 103 9.12 13.01 -7.08
C ARG A 103 10.00 12.11 -6.23
N PHE A 104 9.40 11.16 -5.52
CA PHE A 104 10.16 10.16 -4.77
C PHE A 104 10.94 9.23 -5.72
N THR A 105 12.26 9.39 -5.73
CA THR A 105 13.20 8.65 -6.57
C THR A 105 14.11 7.77 -5.74
N GLY A 106 14.17 6.47 -6.08
CA GLY A 106 15.14 5.53 -5.54
C GLY A 106 16.23 5.17 -6.55
N ASN A 107 17.44 4.88 -6.08
CA ASN A 107 18.53 4.37 -6.90
C ASN A 107 19.16 3.15 -6.27
N LEU A 108 19.43 2.15 -7.10
CA LEU A 108 20.20 0.97 -6.73
C LEU A 108 21.35 0.80 -7.73
N GLY A 109 22.57 0.79 -7.20
CA GLY A 109 23.78 0.63 -8.00
C GLY A 109 24.72 -0.44 -7.50
N PHE A 110 25.57 -0.88 -8.42
CA PHE A 110 26.68 -1.79 -8.18
C PHE A 110 27.93 -1.23 -8.84
N GLY A 111 29.08 -1.39 -8.21
CA GLY A 111 30.33 -0.92 -8.76
C GLY A 111 31.55 -1.68 -8.27
N VAL A 112 32.63 -1.53 -9.02
CA VAL A 112 33.95 -2.06 -8.68
C VAL A 112 34.99 -0.96 -8.86
N ARG A 113 35.88 -0.83 -7.88
CA ARG A 113 37.03 0.09 -7.88
C ARG A 113 38.31 -0.69 -7.73
N THR A 114 39.29 -0.43 -8.59
CA THR A 114 40.61 -1.06 -8.57
C THR A 114 41.71 -0.02 -8.35
N PHE A 115 42.59 -0.29 -7.38
CA PHE A 115 43.67 0.59 -6.93
C PHE A 115 45.01 0.06 -7.44
N ASN A 116 45.78 0.92 -8.11
CA ASN A 116 47.08 0.56 -8.67
C ASN A 116 48.26 1.08 -7.84
N ALA A 117 49.47 0.62 -8.16
CA ALA A 117 50.69 1.03 -7.47
C ALA A 117 51.15 2.46 -7.80
N SER A 118 50.56 3.10 -8.82
CA SER A 118 50.86 4.48 -9.24
C SER A 118 49.98 5.52 -8.56
N ASN A 119 49.27 5.14 -7.49
CA ASN A 119 48.36 5.99 -6.72
C ASN A 119 47.15 6.50 -7.52
N TRP A 120 46.60 5.62 -8.36
CA TRP A 120 45.33 5.84 -9.06
C TRP A 120 44.33 4.75 -8.73
N MET A 121 43.07 5.12 -8.73
CA MET A 121 41.91 4.23 -8.68
C MET A 121 41.14 4.35 -9.99
N PHE A 122 40.77 3.21 -10.57
CA PHE A 122 39.83 3.14 -11.69
C PHE A 122 38.59 2.36 -11.28
N GLY A 123 37.42 2.92 -11.57
CA GLY A 123 36.15 2.33 -11.20
C GLY A 123 35.18 2.24 -12.37
N ILE A 124 34.27 1.28 -12.30
CA ILE A 124 33.09 1.21 -13.15
C ILE A 124 31.87 0.94 -12.27
N ASN A 125 30.74 1.50 -12.64
CA ASN A 125 29.49 1.32 -11.91
C ASN A 125 28.28 1.30 -12.85
N SER A 126 27.18 0.71 -12.38
CA SER A 126 25.90 0.64 -13.06
C SER A 126 24.77 0.88 -12.06
N PHE A 127 23.75 1.63 -12.46
CA PHE A 127 22.62 2.01 -11.62
C PHE A 127 21.29 1.76 -12.34
N ILE A 128 20.27 1.42 -11.55
CA ILE A 128 18.86 1.57 -11.92
C ILE A 128 18.29 2.67 -11.03
N ASP A 129 17.69 3.66 -11.68
CA ASP A 129 16.95 4.74 -11.03
C ASP A 129 15.45 4.51 -11.31
N ASP A 130 14.63 4.63 -10.28
CA ASP A 130 13.17 4.50 -10.36
C ASP A 130 12.54 5.71 -9.68
N ASP A 131 11.85 6.53 -10.46
CA ASP A 131 10.93 7.55 -9.98
C ASP A 131 9.58 6.87 -9.75
N PHE A 132 9.31 6.53 -8.50
CA PHE A 132 8.11 5.80 -8.10
C PHE A 132 6.84 6.65 -8.23
N THR A 133 6.98 7.97 -8.28
CA THR A 133 5.83 8.89 -8.32
C THR A 133 5.39 9.14 -9.76
N GLY A 134 6.35 9.30 -10.68
CA GLY A 134 6.09 9.46 -12.12
C GLY A 134 6.00 8.17 -12.90
N GLY A 135 6.55 7.06 -12.39
CA GLY A 135 6.65 5.81 -13.13
C GLY A 135 7.80 5.77 -14.15
N ASN A 136 8.82 6.63 -13.97
CA ASN A 136 9.96 6.74 -14.87
C ASN A 136 11.14 5.87 -14.41
N ARG A 137 11.73 5.07 -15.30
CA ARG A 137 12.91 4.24 -14.99
C ARG A 137 14.08 4.51 -15.90
N ARG A 138 15.27 4.60 -15.34
CA ARG A 138 16.51 4.93 -16.05
C ARG A 138 17.64 3.98 -15.68
N ALA A 139 18.44 3.58 -16.67
CA ALA A 139 19.71 2.90 -16.46
C ALA A 139 20.85 3.92 -16.53
N GLY A 140 21.77 3.85 -15.56
CA GLY A 140 22.99 4.64 -15.54
C GLY A 140 24.23 3.75 -15.65
N PHE A 141 25.27 4.22 -16.35
CA PHE A 141 26.58 3.58 -16.42
C PHE A 141 27.67 4.61 -16.19
N GLY A 142 28.59 4.35 -15.26
CA GLY A 142 29.62 5.30 -14.86
C GLY A 142 31.04 4.71 -14.92
N GLY A 143 31.99 5.57 -15.26
CA GLY A 143 33.43 5.33 -15.14
C GLY A 143 34.08 6.32 -14.19
N GLU A 144 35.02 5.86 -13.38
CA GLU A 144 35.73 6.65 -12.36
C GLU A 144 37.25 6.57 -12.57
N ALA A 145 37.96 7.69 -12.43
CA ALA A 145 39.42 7.75 -12.41
C ALA A 145 39.88 8.75 -11.34
N TRP A 146 40.30 8.27 -10.17
CA TRP A 146 40.61 9.09 -9.00
C TRP A 146 42.08 8.95 -8.58
N THR A 147 42.63 10.01 -8.01
CA THR A 147 43.94 10.04 -7.34
C THR A 147 43.84 10.93 -6.09
N ASP A 148 44.93 11.15 -5.38
CA ASP A 148 44.93 12.07 -4.23
C ASP A 148 44.45 13.45 -4.67
N ASP A 149 43.49 14.01 -3.91
CA ASP A 149 42.92 15.34 -4.12
C ASP A 149 42.20 15.57 -5.46
N LEU A 150 42.00 14.54 -6.29
CA LEU A 150 41.33 14.67 -7.60
C LEU A 150 40.44 13.46 -7.93
N LYS A 151 39.19 13.74 -8.26
CA LYS A 151 38.21 12.77 -8.75
C LYS A 151 37.70 13.16 -10.12
N LEU A 152 37.79 12.22 -11.07
CA LEU A 152 37.16 12.33 -12.38
C LEU A 152 36.08 11.25 -12.51
N SER A 153 34.92 11.62 -13.03
CA SER A 153 33.87 10.67 -13.41
C SER A 153 33.21 11.04 -14.74
N ALA A 154 32.71 10.03 -15.43
CA ALA A 154 31.88 10.18 -16.62
C ALA A 154 30.73 9.19 -16.55
N ASN A 155 29.50 9.68 -16.76
CA ASN A 155 28.29 8.91 -16.57
C ASN A 155 27.39 9.04 -17.80
N GLY A 156 26.79 7.93 -18.23
CA GLY A 156 25.78 7.89 -19.28
C GLY A 156 24.44 7.43 -18.73
N TYR A 157 23.36 7.99 -19.27
CA TYR A 157 21.99 7.78 -18.81
C TYR A 157 21.09 7.38 -19.97
N VAL A 158 20.35 6.30 -19.79
CA VAL A 158 19.42 5.75 -20.80
C VAL A 158 18.06 5.50 -20.16
N GLY A 159 17.01 6.10 -20.69
CA GLY A 159 15.63 5.82 -20.32
C GLY A 159 15.23 4.39 -20.67
N ILE A 160 14.58 3.72 -19.72
CA ILE A 160 14.07 2.35 -19.86
C ILE A 160 12.55 2.37 -20.05
N THR A 161 11.87 3.35 -19.47
CA THR A 161 10.43 3.56 -19.67
C THR A 161 10.17 4.38 -20.94
N ASP A 162 9.19 3.91 -21.71
CA ASP A 162 8.66 4.65 -22.85
C ASP A 162 7.71 5.76 -22.40
N TRP A 163 7.33 6.62 -23.35
CA TRP A 163 6.35 7.68 -23.14
C TRP A 163 5.08 7.18 -22.46
N HIS A 164 4.70 7.83 -21.37
CA HIS A 164 3.43 7.64 -20.68
C HIS A 164 2.89 8.99 -20.23
N SER A 165 1.63 9.04 -19.80
CA SER A 165 1.00 10.27 -19.33
C SER A 165 1.88 10.96 -18.29
N SER A 166 2.08 12.27 -18.48
CA SER A 166 2.81 13.11 -17.54
C SER A 166 1.95 13.46 -16.34
N ARG A 167 2.60 13.58 -15.18
CA ARG A 167 1.98 14.14 -13.96
C ARG A 167 2.12 15.66 -13.91
N ASP A 168 3.19 16.20 -14.47
CA ASP A 168 3.54 17.62 -14.33
C ASP A 168 2.69 18.52 -15.24
N PHE A 169 2.23 17.98 -16.38
CA PHE A 169 1.40 18.73 -17.34
C PHE A 169 0.20 17.93 -17.83
N ASP A 170 -0.97 18.58 -17.80
CA ASP A 170 -2.18 18.08 -18.47
C ASP A 170 -1.97 17.99 -20.00
N ASP A 171 -2.45 16.91 -20.61
CA ASP A 171 -2.32 16.62 -22.06
C ASP A 171 -0.87 16.43 -22.56
N TYR A 172 0.07 16.02 -21.70
CA TYR A 172 1.44 15.66 -22.10
C TYR A 172 1.77 14.21 -21.73
N ASP A 173 2.69 13.62 -22.49
CA ASP A 173 3.44 12.45 -22.06
C ASP A 173 4.82 12.88 -21.54
N GLU A 174 5.38 12.10 -20.62
CA GLU A 174 6.76 12.21 -20.13
C GLU A 174 7.52 10.90 -20.32
N LYS A 175 8.86 10.98 -20.36
CA LYS A 175 9.78 9.84 -20.25
C LYS A 175 11.17 10.31 -19.79
N PRO A 176 12.07 9.43 -19.36
CA PRO A 176 13.46 9.81 -19.11
C PRO A 176 14.18 10.29 -20.38
N ALA A 177 14.85 11.42 -20.27
CA ALA A 177 15.75 11.93 -21.30
C ALA A 177 17.08 11.15 -21.28
N ASN A 178 17.55 10.75 -22.46
CA ASN A 178 18.88 10.16 -22.59
C ASN A 178 19.93 11.26 -22.47
N GLY A 179 21.06 10.97 -21.83
CA GLY A 179 22.09 11.99 -21.63
C GLY A 179 23.39 11.45 -21.08
N PHE A 180 24.32 12.36 -20.81
CA PHE A 180 25.58 12.05 -20.14
C PHE A 180 26.08 13.25 -19.36
N ASP A 181 26.96 12.99 -18.39
CA ASP A 181 27.75 14.02 -17.72
C ASP A 181 29.22 13.63 -17.57
N ILE A 182 30.06 14.64 -17.42
CA ILE A 182 31.48 14.52 -17.09
C ILE A 182 31.75 15.45 -15.92
N ARG A 183 32.41 14.94 -14.89
CA ARG A 183 32.66 15.64 -13.63
C ARG A 183 34.13 15.59 -13.27
N ALA A 184 34.63 16.71 -12.77
CA ALA A 184 35.95 16.82 -12.16
C ALA A 184 35.81 17.55 -10.82
N GLU A 185 36.22 16.90 -9.74
CA GLU A 185 36.28 17.49 -8.41
C GLU A 185 37.71 17.44 -7.89
N GLY A 186 38.24 18.59 -7.47
CA GLY A 186 39.60 18.72 -6.96
C GLY A 186 39.66 19.47 -5.64
N TYR A 187 40.63 19.12 -4.81
CA TYR A 187 40.86 19.72 -3.49
C TYR A 187 42.25 20.36 -3.45
N LEU A 188 42.42 21.46 -2.73
CA LEU A 188 43.75 22.08 -2.62
C LEU A 188 44.65 21.23 -1.69
N PRO A 189 45.79 20.69 -2.15
CA PRO A 189 46.63 19.83 -1.31
C PRO A 189 47.20 20.55 -0.07
N THR A 190 47.37 21.87 -0.17
CA THR A 190 47.85 22.72 0.95
C THR A 190 46.72 23.21 1.86
N TYR A 191 45.46 23.07 1.43
CA TYR A 191 44.26 23.45 2.19
C TYR A 191 43.08 22.54 1.82
N PRO A 192 43.11 21.26 2.24
CA PRO A 192 42.21 20.20 1.74
C PRO A 192 40.74 20.38 2.16
N GLN A 193 40.47 21.34 3.04
CA GLN A 193 39.13 21.78 3.38
C GLN A 193 38.43 22.49 2.21
N LEU A 194 39.18 23.09 1.28
CA LEU A 194 38.61 23.78 0.12
C LEU A 194 38.68 22.90 -1.13
N GLY A 195 37.52 22.63 -1.71
CA GLY A 195 37.35 21.93 -2.97
C GLY A 195 36.68 22.80 -4.04
N ALA A 196 36.91 22.42 -5.29
CA ALA A 196 36.26 22.98 -6.46
C ALA A 196 35.76 21.85 -7.35
N LYS A 197 34.61 22.04 -7.99
CA LYS A 197 34.09 21.10 -8.97
C LYS A 197 33.69 21.78 -10.27
N VAL A 198 33.86 21.05 -11.35
CA VAL A 198 33.40 21.41 -12.69
C VAL A 198 32.65 20.23 -13.27
N MET A 199 31.49 20.49 -13.83
CA MET A 199 30.65 19.50 -14.46
C MET A 199 30.13 20.01 -15.79
N TYR A 200 30.06 19.13 -16.78
CA TYR A 200 29.34 19.34 -18.03
C TYR A 200 28.30 18.24 -18.19
N GLU A 201 27.07 18.61 -18.52
CA GLU A 201 25.99 17.68 -18.79
C GLU A 201 25.26 18.02 -20.10
N GLN A 202 24.79 16.99 -20.80
CA GLN A 202 24.04 17.10 -22.05
C GLN A 202 22.96 16.03 -22.08
N TYR A 203 21.74 16.43 -22.42
CA TYR A 203 20.61 15.54 -22.62
C TYR A 203 20.01 15.72 -24.02
N TYR A 204 19.25 14.72 -24.46
CA TYR A 204 18.67 14.65 -25.80
C TYR A 204 17.17 14.41 -25.72
N GLY A 205 16.40 15.21 -26.46
CA GLY A 205 14.94 15.23 -26.43
C GLY A 205 14.39 16.52 -27.04
N ASP A 206 13.08 16.57 -27.28
CA ASP A 206 12.44 17.75 -27.89
C ASP A 206 12.09 18.82 -26.85
N ASN A 207 11.64 18.41 -25.67
CA ASN A 207 11.24 19.31 -24.59
C ASN A 207 11.78 18.75 -23.26
N VAL A 208 13.09 18.88 -23.05
CA VAL A 208 13.79 18.32 -21.89
C VAL A 208 13.85 19.33 -20.74
N ALA A 209 13.48 18.89 -19.53
CA ALA A 209 13.54 19.67 -18.30
C ALA A 209 14.90 19.52 -17.59
N LEU A 210 15.95 20.18 -18.11
CA LEU A 210 17.30 20.11 -17.50
C LEU A 210 17.47 21.00 -16.25
N PHE A 211 16.68 22.07 -16.17
CA PHE A 211 16.71 23.04 -15.08
C PHE A 211 15.45 22.92 -14.24
N ASP A 212 14.30 23.05 -14.89
CA ASP A 212 12.98 22.91 -14.29
C ASP A 212 11.97 22.58 -15.39
N THR A 213 10.72 22.33 -15.00
CA THR A 213 9.61 22.05 -15.90
C THR A 213 9.09 23.32 -16.61
N ASP A 214 9.36 24.52 -16.11
CA ASP A 214 8.95 25.78 -16.74
C ASP A 214 9.83 26.17 -17.95
N HIS A 215 11.05 25.62 -18.04
CA HIS A 215 12.05 25.90 -19.05
C HIS A 215 12.43 24.66 -19.86
N LEU A 216 11.46 24.07 -20.57
CA LEU A 216 11.72 22.94 -21.47
C LEU A 216 12.56 23.36 -22.69
N GLN A 217 13.62 22.59 -22.97
CA GLN A 217 14.59 22.91 -24.02
C GLN A 217 14.87 21.74 -24.96
N LYS A 218 15.22 22.06 -26.21
CA LYS A 218 15.64 21.09 -27.23
C LYS A 218 17.11 20.73 -27.02
N ASP A 219 17.41 19.45 -26.81
CA ASP A 219 18.76 18.92 -26.60
C ASP A 219 19.65 19.81 -25.68
N PRO A 220 19.23 20.06 -24.41
CA PRO A 220 19.88 21.04 -23.54
C PRO A 220 21.22 20.54 -22.98
N SER A 221 22.07 21.50 -22.64
CA SER A 221 23.33 21.28 -21.95
C SER A 221 23.61 22.36 -20.93
N ALA A 222 24.39 22.00 -19.92
CA ALA A 222 24.77 22.90 -18.86
C ALA A 222 26.22 22.68 -18.41
N VAL A 223 26.84 23.76 -17.92
CA VAL A 223 28.12 23.74 -17.21
C VAL A 223 27.87 24.19 -15.79
N THR A 224 28.32 23.38 -14.83
CA THR A 224 28.27 23.72 -13.41
C THR A 224 29.67 23.96 -12.89
N VAL A 225 29.86 25.07 -12.19
CA VAL A 225 31.08 25.40 -11.44
C VAL A 225 30.69 25.53 -9.98
N GLY A 226 31.34 24.74 -9.12
CA GLY A 226 31.05 24.70 -7.69
C GLY A 226 32.27 24.88 -6.82
N LEU A 227 32.05 25.43 -5.63
CA LEU A 227 33.03 25.50 -4.54
C LEU A 227 32.45 24.79 -3.32
N ASN A 228 33.28 24.02 -2.63
CA ASN A 228 32.88 23.36 -1.40
C ASN A 228 33.91 23.53 -0.28
N TYR A 229 33.41 23.58 0.95
CA TYR A 229 34.19 23.73 2.16
C TYR A 229 33.84 22.64 3.18
N THR A 230 34.84 21.85 3.56
CA THR A 230 34.71 20.74 4.51
C THR A 230 35.59 21.03 5.73
N PRO A 231 35.08 21.70 6.77
CA PRO A 231 35.88 22.02 7.97
C PRO A 231 36.29 20.76 8.74
N ILE A 232 35.47 19.72 8.68
CA ILE A 232 35.67 18.41 9.33
C ILE A 232 35.13 17.31 8.40
N PRO A 233 35.65 16.07 8.45
CA PRO A 233 35.17 14.98 7.59
C PRO A 233 33.66 14.74 7.63
N LEU A 234 32.98 15.02 8.75
CA LEU A 234 31.54 14.83 8.86
C LEU A 234 30.71 15.83 8.05
N VAL A 235 31.20 17.04 7.75
CA VAL A 235 30.37 18.13 7.22
C VAL A 235 31.01 18.79 6.01
N THR A 236 30.24 18.94 4.93
CA THR A 236 30.63 19.70 3.74
C THR A 236 29.53 20.71 3.41
N ALA A 237 29.91 21.98 3.25
CA ALA A 237 29.03 23.01 2.68
C ALA A 237 29.46 23.29 1.24
N GLY A 238 28.52 23.52 0.32
CA GLY A 238 28.79 23.77 -1.09
C GLY A 238 27.94 24.88 -1.67
N ILE A 239 28.45 25.52 -2.72
CA ILE A 239 27.71 26.42 -3.60
C ILE A 239 28.04 26.06 -5.04
N ASP A 240 26.99 25.87 -5.84
CA ASP A 240 27.08 25.50 -7.24
C ASP A 240 26.38 26.52 -8.11
N TYR A 241 27.05 26.95 -9.16
CA TYR A 241 26.47 27.80 -10.20
C TYR A 241 26.40 27.00 -11.49
N LYS A 242 25.18 26.64 -11.90
CA LYS A 242 24.86 25.91 -13.13
C LYS A 242 24.39 26.89 -14.18
N ARG A 243 24.98 26.84 -15.38
CA ARG A 243 24.61 27.70 -16.51
C ARG A 243 24.36 26.88 -17.76
N GLY A 244 23.19 27.06 -18.34
CA GLY A 244 22.68 26.34 -19.49
C GLY A 244 22.64 27.14 -20.78
N GLN A 245 21.99 26.55 -21.77
CA GLN A 245 21.60 27.22 -23.01
C GLN A 245 20.56 28.31 -22.73
N ASP A 246 20.39 29.24 -23.67
CA ASP A 246 19.42 30.36 -23.57
C ASP A 246 19.55 31.26 -22.33
N SER A 247 20.72 31.26 -21.69
CA SER A 247 21.00 32.00 -20.45
C SER A 247 20.15 31.58 -19.26
N VAL A 248 19.64 30.35 -19.25
CA VAL A 248 19.09 29.73 -18.04
C VAL A 248 20.24 29.46 -17.07
N ASP A 249 20.07 29.86 -15.82
CA ASP A 249 21.04 29.62 -14.77
C ASP A 249 20.36 29.29 -13.45
N ASP A 250 21.08 28.55 -12.63
CA ASP A 250 20.64 28.13 -11.31
C ASP A 250 21.82 28.20 -10.32
N THR A 251 21.52 28.57 -9.08
CA THR A 251 22.48 28.61 -7.98
C THR A 251 21.98 27.76 -6.82
N GLN A 252 22.68 26.68 -6.54
CA GLN A 252 22.32 25.72 -5.50
C GLN A 252 23.28 25.82 -4.31
N PHE A 253 22.73 25.89 -3.10
CA PHE A 253 23.47 25.78 -1.85
C PHE A 253 23.27 24.38 -1.27
N SER A 254 24.35 23.72 -0.84
CA SER A 254 24.28 22.37 -0.29
C SER A 254 24.92 22.26 1.09
N LEU A 255 24.32 21.44 1.95
CA LEU A 255 24.88 21.02 3.23
C LEU A 255 24.81 19.50 3.32
N ALA A 256 25.98 18.85 3.34
CA ALA A 256 26.11 17.40 3.37
C ALA A 256 26.75 16.90 4.68
N PHE A 257 26.13 15.89 5.28
CA PHE A 257 26.62 15.15 6.43
C PHE A 257 27.12 13.78 5.98
N HIS A 258 28.41 13.51 6.13
CA HIS A 258 29.07 12.29 5.68
C HIS A 258 29.53 11.44 6.87
N TYR A 259 28.88 10.30 7.08
CA TYR A 259 29.23 9.38 8.15
C TYR A 259 29.90 8.12 7.60
N VAL A 260 31.15 7.89 7.99
CA VAL A 260 31.92 6.71 7.58
C VAL A 260 31.85 5.65 8.67
N LEU A 261 31.30 4.49 8.33
CA LEU A 261 31.17 3.36 9.25
C LEU A 261 32.56 2.77 9.58
N GLY A 262 32.74 2.38 10.84
CA GLY A 262 34.02 1.84 11.34
C GLY A 262 35.07 2.89 11.72
N GLN A 263 34.89 4.17 11.37
CA GLN A 263 35.76 5.25 11.87
C GLN A 263 35.23 5.84 13.17
N SER A 264 36.12 6.17 14.12
CA SER A 264 35.72 6.84 15.36
C SER A 264 35.09 8.21 15.07
N LEU A 265 34.05 8.57 15.83
CA LEU A 265 33.41 9.88 15.73
C LEU A 265 34.43 11.03 15.93
N SER A 266 35.41 10.85 16.83
CA SER A 266 36.48 11.82 17.05
C SER A 266 37.34 12.08 15.81
N SER A 267 37.58 11.06 14.97
CA SER A 267 38.29 11.23 13.69
C SER A 267 37.43 12.03 12.72
N GLN A 268 36.14 11.72 12.66
CA GLN A 268 35.20 12.37 11.75
C GLN A 268 34.87 13.83 12.13
N LEU A 269 35.08 14.20 13.39
CA LEU A 269 34.94 15.56 13.91
C LEU A 269 36.29 16.34 13.97
N SER A 270 37.39 15.76 13.48
CA SER A 270 38.70 16.40 13.49
C SER A 270 39.05 17.03 12.15
N GLY A 271 39.35 18.34 12.14
CA GLY A 271 39.77 19.06 10.94
C GLY A 271 41.08 18.54 10.33
N ASP A 272 41.93 17.91 11.15
CA ASP A 272 43.20 17.32 10.70
C ASP A 272 42.98 16.07 9.83
N GLN A 273 41.81 15.44 9.92
CA GLN A 273 41.46 14.23 9.17
C GLN A 273 40.89 14.55 7.79
N VAL A 274 40.65 15.82 7.45
CA VAL A 274 40.17 16.22 6.13
C VAL A 274 41.19 15.86 5.05
N ALA A 275 42.49 16.06 5.30
CA ALA A 275 43.56 15.68 4.37
C ALA A 275 43.54 14.18 4.06
N TYR A 276 43.38 13.34 5.09
CA TYR A 276 43.28 11.89 4.91
C TYR A 276 42.03 11.52 4.10
N ARG A 277 40.89 12.17 4.34
CA ARG A 277 39.66 11.97 3.56
C ARG A 277 39.86 12.24 2.06
N ARG A 278 40.68 13.23 1.68
CA ARG A 278 40.95 13.57 0.26
C ARG A 278 41.98 12.66 -0.41
N SER A 279 42.74 11.91 0.38
CA SER A 279 43.62 10.87 -0.17
C SER A 279 42.83 9.76 -0.84
N LEU A 280 43.48 9.02 -1.73
CA LEU A 280 42.93 7.84 -2.39
C LEU A 280 42.53 6.74 -1.40
N ALA A 281 43.22 6.65 -0.27
CA ALA A 281 42.89 5.71 0.79
C ALA A 281 41.62 6.12 1.55
N GLY A 282 41.47 7.40 1.87
CA GLY A 282 40.31 7.92 2.59
C GLY A 282 39.05 8.00 1.74
N SER A 283 39.19 8.30 0.45
CA SER A 283 38.08 8.40 -0.50
C SER A 283 37.61 7.05 -1.08
N ARG A 284 38.24 5.93 -0.68
CA ARG A 284 37.93 4.57 -1.15
C ARG A 284 36.43 4.23 -1.10
N TYR A 285 35.73 4.72 -0.08
CA TYR A 285 34.31 4.47 0.16
C TYR A 285 33.40 5.66 -0.14
N ASP A 286 33.91 6.70 -0.83
CA ASP A 286 33.07 7.81 -1.23
C ASP A 286 31.99 7.35 -2.22
N LEU A 287 30.83 8.00 -2.19
CA LEU A 287 29.73 7.71 -3.10
C LEU A 287 30.13 7.92 -4.56
N VAL A 288 29.42 7.26 -5.47
CA VAL A 288 29.60 7.47 -6.91
C VAL A 288 29.15 8.88 -7.28
N GLU A 289 30.01 9.62 -7.98
CA GLU A 289 29.74 10.97 -8.47
C GLU A 289 28.99 10.94 -9.81
N ARG A 290 27.66 11.08 -9.73
CA ARG A 290 26.71 11.03 -10.86
C ARG A 290 25.48 11.89 -10.57
N ASN A 291 24.65 12.14 -11.60
CA ASN A 291 23.31 12.69 -11.42
C ASN A 291 22.37 11.53 -11.08
N ASN A 292 21.85 11.52 -9.85
CA ASN A 292 20.94 10.48 -9.41
C ASN A 292 19.46 10.84 -9.64
N GLU A 293 19.17 12.06 -10.09
CA GLU A 293 17.84 12.52 -10.49
C GLU A 293 17.58 12.21 -11.95
N ILE A 294 16.33 11.88 -12.29
CA ILE A 294 15.92 11.50 -13.63
C ILE A 294 15.47 12.77 -14.37
N VAL A 295 16.31 13.28 -15.27
CA VAL A 295 15.92 14.34 -16.20
C VAL A 295 14.88 13.79 -17.18
N LEU A 296 13.77 14.50 -17.35
CA LEU A 296 12.62 14.08 -18.17
C LEU A 296 12.55 14.85 -19.49
N ASP A 297 12.03 14.18 -20.52
CA ASP A 297 11.61 14.75 -21.80
C ASP A 297 10.09 14.69 -21.87
N TYR A 298 9.47 15.76 -22.39
CA TYR A 298 8.04 15.92 -22.48
C TYR A 298 7.59 16.03 -23.94
N ARG A 299 6.39 15.54 -24.22
CA ARG A 299 5.74 15.79 -25.51
C ARG A 299 4.26 16.03 -25.30
N LYS A 300 3.71 16.98 -26.04
CA LYS A 300 2.27 17.20 -26.03
C LYS A 300 1.57 15.99 -26.66
N GLN A 301 0.53 15.48 -26.02
CA GLN A 301 -0.31 14.46 -26.62
C GLN A 301 -0.94 15.03 -27.89
N GLU A 302 -0.77 14.33 -29.01
CA GLU A 302 -1.47 14.67 -30.23
C GLU A 302 -2.96 14.37 -30.01
N LYS A 303 -3.72 15.41 -29.67
CA LYS A 303 -5.17 15.38 -29.86
C LYS A 303 -5.37 15.19 -31.37
N PRO A 304 -6.11 14.16 -31.82
CA PRO A 304 -6.43 14.05 -33.23
C PRO A 304 -7.05 15.38 -33.65
N THR A 305 -6.37 16.10 -34.55
CA THR A 305 -6.95 17.26 -35.20
C THR A 305 -8.22 16.80 -35.89
N PRO A 306 -9.38 17.46 -35.70
CA PRO A 306 -10.54 17.18 -36.52
C PRO A 306 -10.14 17.50 -37.96
N ASP A 307 -9.94 16.47 -38.77
CA ASP A 307 -9.98 16.63 -40.21
C ASP A 307 -11.33 17.29 -40.55
N ALA A 308 -11.32 18.26 -41.48
CA ALA A 308 -12.50 19.04 -41.84
C ALA A 308 -13.74 18.12 -41.98
N PRO A 309 -14.89 18.48 -41.36
CA PRO A 309 -15.96 17.53 -41.13
C PRO A 309 -16.50 17.01 -42.46
N THR A 310 -16.35 15.72 -42.69
CA THR A 310 -17.12 15.03 -43.72
C THR A 310 -18.43 14.58 -43.08
N THR A 311 -19.55 15.14 -43.55
CA THR A 311 -20.90 14.84 -43.05
C THR A 311 -21.23 13.36 -43.26
N ASP A 312 -21.53 12.63 -42.18
CA ASP A 312 -22.06 11.26 -42.23
C ASP A 312 -23.58 11.27 -42.08
N LEU A 313 -24.25 10.40 -42.85
CA LEU A 313 -25.71 10.32 -42.94
C LEU A 313 -26.14 8.86 -42.76
N ALA A 314 -27.07 8.63 -41.83
CA ALA A 314 -27.77 7.36 -41.66
C ALA A 314 -29.28 7.56 -41.73
N ILE A 315 -30.01 6.55 -42.19
CA ILE A 315 -31.48 6.56 -42.28
C ILE A 315 -32.07 5.26 -41.72
N GLN A 316 -33.13 5.38 -40.93
CA GLN A 316 -33.88 4.26 -40.37
C GLN A 316 -35.38 4.47 -40.55
N ILE A 317 -36.10 3.39 -40.87
CA ILE A 317 -37.57 3.36 -40.84
C ILE A 317 -38.02 2.97 -39.43
N VAL A 318 -38.95 3.74 -38.86
CA VAL A 318 -39.40 3.60 -37.48
C VAL A 318 -40.43 2.48 -37.34
N ARG A 319 -41.37 2.33 -38.29
CA ARG A 319 -42.45 1.34 -38.26
C ARG A 319 -42.58 0.62 -39.60
N ASN A 320 -41.78 -0.42 -39.81
CA ASN A 320 -41.87 -1.21 -41.03
C ASN A 320 -43.06 -2.19 -40.97
N GLY A 321 -43.86 -2.28 -42.04
CA GLY A 321 -45.02 -3.18 -42.11
C GLY A 321 -46.33 -2.59 -41.58
N VAL A 322 -46.55 -1.28 -41.74
CA VAL A 322 -47.82 -0.64 -41.34
C VAL A 322 -48.94 -0.89 -42.37
N ASP A 323 -50.18 -0.74 -41.95
CA ASP A 323 -51.34 -0.95 -42.83
C ASP A 323 -51.38 0.05 -44.00
N SER A 324 -51.65 -0.44 -45.21
CA SER A 324 -51.78 0.34 -46.44
C SER A 324 -53.13 1.04 -46.59
N ASP A 325 -53.69 1.60 -45.51
CA ASP A 325 -55.02 2.21 -45.49
C ASP A 325 -55.06 3.68 -45.98
N GLY A 326 -53.91 4.23 -46.39
CA GLY A 326 -53.74 5.62 -46.83
C GLY A 326 -53.75 6.66 -45.70
N THR A 327 -53.86 6.24 -44.44
CA THR A 327 -54.01 7.10 -43.26
C THR A 327 -53.04 6.76 -42.13
N THR A 328 -52.66 5.50 -41.98
CA THR A 328 -51.70 4.99 -41.02
C THR A 328 -50.31 5.44 -41.42
N LYS A 329 -49.69 6.25 -40.55
CA LYS A 329 -48.38 6.86 -40.82
C LYS A 329 -47.26 5.91 -40.42
N ASP A 330 -46.29 5.71 -41.29
CA ASP A 330 -44.93 5.33 -40.92
C ASP A 330 -44.06 6.59 -40.76
N PHE A 331 -42.85 6.44 -40.23
CA PHE A 331 -41.86 7.50 -40.11
C PHE A 331 -40.49 6.99 -40.57
N ALA A 332 -39.74 7.86 -41.25
CA ALA A 332 -38.31 7.69 -41.47
C ALA A 332 -37.55 8.74 -40.66
N VAL A 333 -36.44 8.34 -40.05
CA VAL A 333 -35.54 9.20 -39.27
C VAL A 333 -34.16 9.16 -39.92
N ALA A 334 -33.63 10.34 -40.22
CA ALA A 334 -32.26 10.52 -40.66
C ALA A 334 -31.43 11.05 -39.49
N ARG A 335 -30.26 10.45 -39.25
CA ARG A 335 -29.25 10.93 -38.30
C ARG A 335 -28.10 11.52 -39.10
N VAL A 336 -27.76 12.77 -38.80
CA VAL A 336 -26.63 13.48 -39.40
C VAL A 336 -25.59 13.73 -38.33
N THR A 337 -24.36 13.28 -38.59
CA THR A 337 -23.21 13.54 -37.74
C THR A 337 -22.06 14.11 -38.53
N ASP A 338 -21.11 14.72 -37.83
CA ASP A 338 -19.78 14.90 -38.38
C ASP A 338 -19.03 13.56 -38.43
N SER A 339 -17.80 13.60 -38.95
CA SER A 339 -16.91 12.45 -39.08
C SER A 339 -16.54 11.81 -37.73
N ASP A 340 -16.69 12.54 -36.64
CA ASP A 340 -16.38 12.08 -35.27
C ASP A 340 -17.61 11.46 -34.60
N GLY A 341 -18.75 11.42 -35.29
CA GLY A 341 -20.01 10.87 -34.79
C GLY A 341 -20.80 11.85 -33.91
N THR A 342 -20.39 13.12 -33.85
CA THR A 342 -21.08 14.18 -33.10
C THR A 342 -22.34 14.61 -33.86
N PRO A 343 -23.50 14.72 -33.18
CA PRO A 343 -24.73 15.13 -33.84
C PRO A 343 -24.70 16.56 -34.39
N MET A 344 -25.12 16.72 -35.66
CA MET A 344 -25.18 18.03 -36.31
C MET A 344 -26.61 18.56 -36.32
N ALA A 345 -26.86 19.64 -35.58
CA ALA A 345 -28.16 20.31 -35.52
C ALA A 345 -28.38 21.29 -36.70
N ASN A 346 -29.65 21.56 -37.03
CA ASN A 346 -30.08 22.50 -38.05
C ASN A 346 -29.62 22.17 -39.49
N VAL A 347 -29.24 20.93 -39.76
CA VAL A 347 -28.90 20.45 -41.11
C VAL A 347 -30.17 20.12 -41.88
N THR A 348 -30.31 20.61 -43.11
CA THR A 348 -31.48 20.32 -43.96
C THR A 348 -31.33 18.95 -44.63
N VAL A 349 -32.26 18.04 -44.34
CA VAL A 349 -32.41 16.74 -45.00
C VAL A 349 -33.51 16.82 -46.05
N ASN A 350 -33.19 16.51 -47.30
CA ASN A 350 -34.15 16.38 -48.38
C ASN A 350 -34.62 14.93 -48.49
N TRP A 351 -35.93 14.72 -48.65
CA TRP A 351 -36.55 13.41 -48.67
C TRP A 351 -37.18 13.10 -50.02
N SER A 352 -37.01 11.87 -50.48
CA SER A 352 -37.78 11.30 -51.60
C SER A 352 -38.26 9.89 -51.25
N VAL A 353 -39.34 9.46 -51.90
CA VAL A 353 -39.87 8.10 -51.77
C VAL A 353 -40.21 7.56 -53.14
N SER A 354 -39.99 6.26 -53.36
CA SER A 354 -40.43 5.56 -54.58
C SER A 354 -41.87 5.06 -54.45
N GLY A 355 -42.41 4.43 -55.51
CA GLY A 355 -43.75 3.83 -55.47
C GLY A 355 -44.87 4.85 -55.37
N SER A 356 -45.99 4.47 -54.73
CA SER A 356 -47.17 5.33 -54.56
C SER A 356 -47.30 5.98 -53.17
N ALA A 357 -46.38 5.67 -52.25
CA ALA A 357 -46.27 6.28 -50.93
C ALA A 357 -46.13 7.81 -50.99
N LYS A 358 -46.71 8.48 -49.99
CA LYS A 358 -46.73 9.94 -49.88
C LYS A 358 -45.96 10.40 -48.64
N LEU A 359 -44.96 11.25 -48.84
CA LEU A 359 -44.26 11.94 -47.76
C LEU A 359 -45.09 13.12 -47.23
N ALA A 360 -45.04 13.34 -45.92
CA ALA A 360 -45.69 14.48 -45.27
C ALA A 360 -45.04 15.83 -45.65
N ARG A 361 -43.77 15.82 -46.06
CA ARG A 361 -42.98 16.99 -46.50
C ARG A 361 -41.78 16.55 -47.34
N ALA A 362 -41.27 17.43 -48.19
CA ALA A 362 -40.10 17.14 -49.06
C ALA A 362 -38.75 17.37 -48.36
N SER A 363 -38.71 18.09 -47.22
CA SER A 363 -37.49 18.30 -46.44
C SER A 363 -37.80 18.54 -44.96
N SER A 364 -36.81 18.29 -44.09
CA SER A 364 -36.85 18.58 -42.65
C SER A 364 -35.45 18.95 -42.14
N THR A 365 -35.35 19.71 -41.05
CA THR A 365 -34.08 20.05 -40.41
C THR A 365 -33.79 19.13 -39.22
N THR A 366 -32.51 18.83 -38.97
CA THR A 366 -32.10 18.07 -37.78
C THR A 366 -32.26 18.87 -36.49
N ASP A 367 -32.60 18.19 -35.40
CA ASP A 367 -32.66 18.75 -34.04
C ASP A 367 -31.28 18.76 -33.35
N SER A 368 -31.23 19.12 -32.06
CA SER A 368 -30.00 19.14 -31.25
C SER A 368 -29.32 17.76 -31.11
N TYR A 369 -30.01 16.67 -31.43
CA TYR A 369 -29.48 15.31 -31.44
C TYR A 369 -29.14 14.84 -32.85
N GLY A 370 -29.10 15.75 -33.83
CA GLY A 370 -28.77 15.43 -35.21
C GLY A 370 -29.85 14.62 -35.93
N LEU A 371 -31.08 14.61 -35.42
CA LEU A 371 -32.18 13.79 -35.96
C LEU A 371 -33.17 14.63 -36.76
N ALA A 372 -33.50 14.17 -37.96
CA ALA A 372 -34.53 14.72 -38.83
C ALA A 372 -35.57 13.65 -39.14
N THR A 373 -36.86 13.96 -39.05
CA THR A 373 -37.95 12.98 -39.21
C THR A 373 -38.94 13.38 -40.30
N VAL A 374 -39.35 12.41 -41.12
CA VAL A 374 -40.44 12.56 -42.09
C VAL A 374 -41.47 11.46 -41.89
N GLY A 375 -42.76 11.81 -41.95
CA GLY A 375 -43.84 10.83 -41.96
C GLY A 375 -44.20 10.42 -43.39
N LEU A 376 -44.63 9.19 -43.58
CA LEU A 376 -45.09 8.66 -44.87
C LEU A 376 -46.32 7.78 -44.72
N THR A 377 -47.21 7.82 -45.69
CA THR A 377 -48.45 7.01 -45.75
C THR A 377 -48.58 6.39 -47.12
N ASP A 378 -49.15 5.19 -47.20
CA ASP A 378 -49.47 4.55 -48.46
C ASP A 378 -50.88 3.95 -48.42
N ALA A 379 -51.57 4.01 -49.55
CA ALA A 379 -52.88 3.38 -49.77
C ALA A 379 -52.76 2.04 -50.52
N VAL A 380 -51.54 1.64 -50.87
CA VAL A 380 -51.22 0.41 -51.58
C VAL A 380 -50.28 -0.43 -50.73
N ALA A 381 -50.56 -1.73 -50.62
CA ALA A 381 -49.62 -2.65 -49.98
C ALA A 381 -48.42 -2.87 -50.91
N GLU A 382 -47.30 -2.23 -50.61
CA GLU A 382 -46.06 -2.30 -51.38
C GLU A 382 -44.83 -2.07 -50.49
N THR A 383 -43.63 -2.25 -51.05
CA THR A 383 -42.39 -1.83 -50.40
C THR A 383 -41.77 -0.70 -51.21
N VAL A 384 -41.56 0.43 -50.54
CA VAL A 384 -40.99 1.66 -51.13
C VAL A 384 -39.60 1.94 -50.58
N ASP A 385 -38.79 2.57 -51.40
CA ASP A 385 -37.47 3.09 -51.03
C ASP A 385 -37.63 4.52 -50.54
N VAL A 386 -37.29 4.78 -49.28
CA VAL A 386 -37.24 6.13 -48.69
C VAL A 386 -35.80 6.60 -48.68
N THR A 387 -35.54 7.75 -49.29
CA THR A 387 -34.19 8.29 -49.48
C THR A 387 -34.05 9.62 -48.77
N ALA A 388 -32.97 9.76 -48.00
CA ALA A 388 -32.52 11.00 -47.38
C ALA A 388 -31.27 11.51 -48.11
N THR A 389 -31.22 12.81 -48.40
CA THR A 389 -30.07 13.48 -49.01
C THR A 389 -29.68 14.71 -48.20
N VAL A 390 -28.40 14.78 -47.85
CA VAL A 390 -27.75 15.92 -47.19
C VAL A 390 -26.52 16.28 -48.01
N GLU A 391 -26.49 17.50 -48.55
CA GLU A 391 -25.43 17.95 -49.46
C GLU A 391 -25.22 16.97 -50.66
N GLN A 392 -24.07 16.29 -50.73
CA GLN A 392 -23.74 15.28 -51.76
C GLN A 392 -23.94 13.83 -51.27
N GLN A 393 -24.29 13.62 -50.01
CA GLN A 393 -24.52 12.30 -49.40
C GLN A 393 -25.98 11.88 -49.60
N THR A 394 -26.20 10.64 -50.03
CA THR A 394 -27.54 10.07 -50.19
C THR A 394 -27.59 8.68 -49.59
N LYS A 395 -28.62 8.40 -48.78
CA LYS A 395 -28.86 7.08 -48.18
C LYS A 395 -30.33 6.70 -48.33
N THR A 396 -30.56 5.40 -48.51
CA THR A 396 -31.90 4.85 -48.75
C THR A 396 -32.19 3.72 -47.76
N SER A 397 -33.44 3.65 -47.28
CA SER A 397 -33.96 2.53 -46.50
C SER A 397 -35.33 2.11 -47.01
N LYS A 398 -35.75 0.88 -46.73
CA LYS A 398 -36.99 0.29 -47.24
C LYS A 398 -38.11 0.37 -46.21
N ALA A 399 -39.26 0.91 -46.62
CA ALA A 399 -40.50 0.90 -45.86
C ALA A 399 -41.54 0.01 -46.57
N THR A 400 -42.19 -0.88 -45.82
CA THR A 400 -43.19 -1.84 -46.32
C THR A 400 -44.55 -1.49 -45.74
N PHE A 401 -45.56 -1.46 -46.61
CA PHE A 401 -46.97 -1.32 -46.27
C PHE A 401 -47.69 -2.65 -46.57
N VAL A 402 -48.54 -3.11 -45.66
CA VAL A 402 -49.23 -4.41 -45.74
C VAL A 402 -50.75 -4.25 -45.70
N GLU A 403 -51.50 -5.23 -46.23
CA GLU A 403 -52.97 -5.19 -46.11
C GLU A 403 -53.40 -5.39 -44.65
N GLY A 404 -54.20 -4.44 -44.13
CA GLY A 404 -54.64 -4.44 -42.73
C GLY A 404 -55.53 -5.65 -42.40
N SER A 405 -55.21 -6.34 -41.29
CA SER A 405 -55.95 -7.50 -40.80
C SER A 405 -56.90 -7.12 -39.66
N GLY A 406 -58.17 -6.91 -39.99
CA GLY A 406 -59.22 -6.77 -38.98
C GLY A 406 -59.57 -8.11 -38.33
N GLY A 407 -59.42 -8.22 -36.99
CA GLY A 407 -59.96 -9.36 -36.22
C GLY A 407 -59.55 -9.42 -34.73
N ASP A 408 -60.52 -9.21 -33.84
CA ASP A 408 -60.56 -9.56 -32.40
C ASP A 408 -60.91 -11.07 -32.21
N LYS A 409 -60.61 -11.83 -31.14
CA LYS A 409 -59.85 -11.65 -29.88
C LYS A 409 -59.81 -13.00 -29.13
N THR A 410 -58.65 -13.64 -29.00
CA THR A 410 -58.16 -14.23 -27.74
C THR A 410 -56.63 -14.17 -27.82
N ARG A 411 -56.01 -13.49 -26.85
CA ARG A 411 -54.57 -13.20 -26.82
C ARG A 411 -54.04 -13.62 -25.45
N HIS A 412 -52.78 -13.98 -25.37
CA HIS A 412 -52.10 -14.31 -24.13
C HIS A 412 -50.90 -13.38 -23.92
N ILE A 413 -50.67 -12.97 -22.68
CA ILE A 413 -49.49 -12.25 -22.25
C ILE A 413 -48.90 -12.98 -21.04
N VAL A 414 -47.59 -13.24 -21.10
CA VAL A 414 -46.85 -13.88 -20.00
C VAL A 414 -45.63 -13.05 -19.65
N VAL A 415 -45.45 -12.72 -18.38
CA VAL A 415 -44.32 -11.95 -17.87
C VAL A 415 -43.33 -12.88 -17.17
N SER A 416 -42.05 -12.70 -17.49
CA SER A 416 -40.94 -13.40 -16.85
C SER A 416 -39.83 -12.41 -16.50
N THR A 417 -39.18 -12.65 -15.37
CA THR A 417 -38.05 -11.84 -14.93
C THR A 417 -36.79 -12.30 -15.67
N VAL A 418 -36.14 -11.37 -16.37
CA VAL A 418 -34.83 -11.61 -17.02
C VAL A 418 -33.71 -11.33 -16.03
N ARG A 419 -33.81 -10.22 -15.30
CA ARG A 419 -32.90 -9.85 -14.22
C ARG A 419 -33.71 -9.41 -13.00
N GLY A 420 -33.70 -10.24 -11.97
CA GLY A 420 -34.57 -10.11 -10.79
C GLY A 420 -33.95 -9.44 -9.57
N ALA A 421 -32.67 -9.09 -9.63
CA ALA A 421 -31.97 -8.35 -8.59
C ALA A 421 -31.12 -7.23 -9.21
N ALA A 422 -31.19 -6.05 -8.62
CA ALA A 422 -30.42 -4.86 -8.99
C ALA A 422 -30.13 -3.99 -7.75
N SER A 423 -29.10 -3.15 -7.80
CA SER A 423 -28.81 -2.17 -6.75
C SER A 423 -29.83 -1.02 -6.77
N ALA A 424 -30.23 -0.54 -5.58
CA ALA A 424 -31.10 0.62 -5.38
C ALA A 424 -30.33 1.95 -5.51
N ASP A 425 -29.50 2.09 -6.55
CA ASP A 425 -28.60 3.24 -6.79
C ASP A 425 -29.14 4.21 -7.87
N GLY A 426 -30.34 3.95 -8.38
CA GLY A 426 -30.95 4.70 -9.48
C GLY A 426 -30.33 4.46 -10.85
N GLN A 427 -29.34 3.57 -10.97
CA GLN A 427 -28.60 3.29 -12.20
C GLN A 427 -28.69 1.82 -12.63
N ASP A 428 -28.59 0.90 -11.67
CA ASP A 428 -28.63 -0.53 -11.92
C ASP A 428 -30.06 -0.99 -12.27
N ARG A 429 -30.18 -1.74 -13.36
CA ARG A 429 -31.47 -2.04 -14.00
C ARG A 429 -31.98 -3.44 -13.69
N GLY A 430 -33.20 -3.52 -13.17
CA GLY A 430 -34.04 -4.70 -13.29
C GLY A 430 -34.61 -4.84 -14.69
N ILE A 431 -34.81 -6.07 -15.17
CA ILE A 431 -35.32 -6.33 -16.52
C ILE A 431 -36.41 -7.39 -16.48
N LEU A 432 -37.57 -7.07 -17.05
CA LEU A 432 -38.67 -8.00 -17.29
C LEU A 432 -38.93 -8.18 -18.79
N LYS A 433 -39.49 -9.33 -19.11
CA LYS A 433 -39.86 -9.75 -20.46
C LYS A 433 -41.33 -10.14 -20.50
N ALA A 434 -42.12 -9.44 -21.30
CA ALA A 434 -43.47 -9.85 -21.69
C ALA A 434 -43.43 -10.58 -23.03
N VAL A 435 -44.12 -11.72 -23.13
CA VAL A 435 -44.32 -12.47 -24.37
C VAL A 435 -45.80 -12.48 -24.71
N VAL A 436 -46.14 -12.09 -25.93
CA VAL A 436 -47.51 -11.98 -26.41
C VAL A 436 -47.74 -12.96 -27.54
N THR A 437 -48.78 -13.77 -27.40
CA THR A 437 -49.18 -14.73 -28.43
C THR A 437 -50.67 -14.64 -28.73
N ASP A 438 -51.06 -15.11 -29.91
CA ASP A 438 -52.46 -15.35 -30.26
C ASP A 438 -53.01 -16.61 -29.54
N GLU A 439 -54.27 -16.94 -29.82
CA GLU A 439 -54.99 -18.10 -29.30
C GLU A 439 -54.31 -19.45 -29.60
N ASN A 440 -53.46 -19.52 -30.63
CA ASN A 440 -52.76 -20.73 -31.05
C ASN A 440 -51.33 -20.78 -30.51
N GLY A 441 -50.94 -19.82 -29.65
CA GLY A 441 -49.59 -19.71 -29.11
C GLY A 441 -48.58 -19.15 -30.11
N LYS A 442 -49.03 -18.58 -31.25
CA LYS A 442 -48.13 -17.95 -32.22
C LYS A 442 -47.76 -16.54 -31.74
N PRO A 443 -46.49 -16.14 -31.81
CA PRO A 443 -46.08 -14.81 -31.38
C PRO A 443 -46.74 -13.68 -32.17
N MET A 444 -47.19 -12.65 -31.46
CA MET A 444 -47.78 -11.46 -32.04
C MET A 444 -46.78 -10.30 -32.01
N SER A 445 -46.23 -9.97 -33.17
CA SER A 445 -45.33 -8.82 -33.32
C SER A 445 -46.09 -7.50 -33.38
N HIS A 446 -45.37 -6.42 -33.08
CA HIS A 446 -45.84 -5.04 -33.18
C HIS A 446 -47.05 -4.68 -32.29
N GLN A 447 -47.27 -5.43 -31.22
CA GLN A 447 -48.32 -5.15 -30.24
C GLN A 447 -47.80 -4.22 -29.14
N THR A 448 -48.64 -3.28 -28.71
CA THR A 448 -48.30 -2.36 -27.61
C THR A 448 -48.57 -3.00 -26.27
N VAL A 449 -47.55 -2.99 -25.40
CA VAL A 449 -47.61 -3.46 -24.02
C VAL A 449 -47.37 -2.26 -23.10
N ALA A 450 -48.39 -1.89 -22.33
CA ALA A 450 -48.32 -0.89 -21.28
C ALA A 450 -47.77 -1.50 -20.00
N TRP A 451 -46.92 -0.75 -19.31
CA TRP A 451 -46.26 -1.18 -18.08
C TRP A 451 -46.69 -0.29 -16.91
N SER A 452 -46.93 -0.94 -15.78
CA SER A 452 -47.13 -0.28 -14.49
C SER A 452 -46.38 -1.04 -13.42
N ASP A 453 -45.92 -0.35 -12.38
CA ASP A 453 -45.25 -0.97 -11.26
C ASP A 453 -45.93 -0.59 -9.93
N SER A 454 -45.55 -1.29 -8.86
CA SER A 454 -46.13 -1.15 -7.53
C SER A 454 -45.42 -0.15 -6.62
N SER A 455 -44.39 0.55 -7.11
CA SER A 455 -43.54 1.43 -6.31
C SER A 455 -43.76 2.90 -6.66
N ASP A 456 -43.64 3.77 -5.66
CA ASP A 456 -43.66 5.22 -5.85
C ASP A 456 -42.25 5.78 -6.19
N THR A 457 -41.20 4.97 -6.06
CA THR A 457 -39.79 5.38 -6.23
C THR A 457 -39.11 4.71 -7.43
N ALA A 458 -39.62 3.57 -7.89
CA ALA A 458 -39.16 2.93 -9.11
C ALA A 458 -39.43 3.80 -10.35
N LYS A 459 -38.47 3.78 -11.28
CA LYS A 459 -38.55 4.51 -12.55
C LYS A 459 -38.39 3.55 -13.72
N GLY A 460 -39.51 3.22 -14.36
CA GLY A 460 -39.53 2.52 -15.63
C GLY A 460 -38.91 3.36 -16.75
N ASN A 461 -38.16 2.72 -17.65
CA ASN A 461 -37.53 3.40 -18.78
C ASN A 461 -38.55 3.91 -19.82
N LYS A 462 -39.76 3.35 -19.85
CA LYS A 462 -40.88 3.69 -20.74
C LYS A 462 -42.21 3.32 -20.09
N THR A 463 -43.30 4.00 -20.41
CA THR A 463 -44.65 3.58 -19.98
C THR A 463 -45.25 2.51 -20.88
N GLU A 464 -44.74 2.39 -22.12
CA GLU A 464 -45.19 1.42 -23.12
C GLU A 464 -44.01 0.90 -23.94
N THR A 465 -44.14 -0.34 -24.43
CA THR A 465 -43.17 -0.99 -25.31
C THR A 465 -43.89 -1.74 -26.42
N ILE A 466 -43.19 -2.06 -27.50
CA ILE A 466 -43.76 -2.78 -28.64
C ILE A 466 -43.10 -4.16 -28.72
N THR A 467 -43.90 -5.20 -28.98
CA THR A 467 -43.36 -6.56 -29.19
C THR A 467 -42.58 -6.66 -30.49
N ASN A 468 -41.45 -7.36 -30.46
CA ASN A 468 -40.65 -7.67 -31.66
C ASN A 468 -41.28 -8.81 -32.50
N ASP A 469 -40.60 -9.22 -33.57
CA ASP A 469 -41.03 -10.32 -34.46
C ASP A 469 -41.27 -11.67 -33.75
N SER A 470 -40.68 -11.86 -32.57
CA SER A 470 -40.88 -13.04 -31.72
C SER A 470 -41.96 -12.82 -30.64
N GLY A 471 -42.76 -11.77 -30.75
CA GLY A 471 -43.81 -11.43 -29.78
C GLY A 471 -43.28 -10.97 -28.42
N VAL A 472 -42.01 -10.56 -28.33
CA VAL A 472 -41.36 -10.21 -27.06
C VAL A 472 -41.23 -8.71 -26.88
N ALA A 473 -41.61 -8.21 -25.70
CA ALA A 473 -41.39 -6.85 -25.25
C ALA A 473 -40.54 -6.83 -23.97
N LEU A 474 -39.52 -5.98 -23.91
CA LEU A 474 -38.62 -5.83 -22.76
C LEU A 474 -38.86 -4.51 -22.05
N PHE A 475 -38.94 -4.57 -20.72
CA PHE A 475 -39.08 -3.41 -19.86
C PHE A 475 -37.97 -3.40 -18.82
N ALA A 476 -37.35 -2.23 -18.65
CA ALA A 476 -36.30 -2.03 -17.68
C ALA A 476 -36.69 -0.92 -16.71
N LEU A 477 -36.35 -1.09 -15.44
CA LEU A 477 -36.61 -0.13 -14.39
C LEU A 477 -35.40 -0.02 -13.45
N THR A 478 -35.23 1.16 -12.87
CA THR A 478 -34.24 1.47 -11.82
C THR A 478 -34.98 1.94 -10.57
N ASP A 479 -34.38 1.80 -9.40
CA ASP A 479 -34.94 2.34 -8.15
C ASP A 479 -33.83 2.94 -7.29
N THR A 480 -34.19 3.86 -6.40
CA THR A 480 -33.32 4.44 -5.36
C THR A 480 -33.64 3.92 -3.97
N VAL A 481 -34.71 3.13 -3.83
CA VAL A 481 -35.11 2.50 -2.56
C VAL A 481 -34.90 1.00 -2.65
N ALA A 482 -34.29 0.43 -1.60
CA ALA A 482 -34.14 -1.01 -1.48
C ALA A 482 -35.50 -1.65 -1.14
N GLU A 483 -36.17 -2.21 -2.14
CA GLU A 483 -37.48 -2.83 -2.00
C GLU A 483 -37.76 -3.89 -3.08
N LYS A 484 -38.89 -4.60 -2.95
CA LYS A 484 -39.36 -5.52 -4.00
C LYS A 484 -40.46 -4.86 -4.82
N VAL A 485 -40.16 -4.58 -6.08
CA VAL A 485 -41.08 -3.94 -7.02
C VAL A 485 -41.79 -5.00 -7.87
N THR A 486 -43.12 -4.99 -7.86
CA THR A 486 -43.94 -5.81 -8.76
C THR A 486 -44.27 -5.01 -10.00
N VAL A 487 -44.03 -5.58 -11.18
CA VAL A 487 -44.24 -4.94 -12.48
C VAL A 487 -45.29 -5.72 -13.26
N THR A 488 -46.33 -5.01 -13.71
CA THR A 488 -47.43 -5.54 -14.51
C THR A 488 -47.31 -5.08 -15.96
N ALA A 489 -47.38 -6.05 -16.88
CA ALA A 489 -47.53 -5.80 -18.30
C ALA A 489 -48.99 -5.94 -18.70
N LYS A 490 -49.54 -4.99 -19.45
CA LYS A 490 -50.92 -4.98 -19.92
C LYS A 490 -50.99 -4.71 -21.42
N MET A 491 -51.83 -5.46 -22.12
CA MET A 491 -52.20 -5.20 -23.51
C MET A 491 -53.71 -5.33 -23.62
N ASP A 492 -54.38 -4.30 -24.13
CA ASP A 492 -55.85 -4.25 -24.22
C ASP A 492 -56.50 -4.67 -22.88
N ASP A 493 -57.16 -5.84 -22.86
CA ASP A 493 -57.88 -6.42 -21.72
C ASP A 493 -57.10 -7.53 -20.99
N ILE A 494 -55.86 -7.85 -21.40
CA ILE A 494 -55.03 -8.91 -20.80
C ILE A 494 -53.83 -8.35 -20.04
N SER A 495 -53.43 -8.99 -18.94
CA SER A 495 -52.27 -8.60 -18.15
C SER A 495 -51.63 -9.76 -17.41
N ASP A 496 -50.32 -9.66 -17.16
CA ASP A 496 -49.56 -10.55 -16.28
C ASP A 496 -48.46 -9.77 -15.54
N SER A 497 -47.87 -10.33 -14.49
CA SER A 497 -46.91 -9.62 -13.62
C SER A 497 -45.68 -10.43 -13.25
N GLY A 498 -44.57 -9.73 -13.05
CA GLY A 498 -43.33 -10.27 -12.47
C GLY A 498 -42.77 -9.34 -11.40
N SER A 499 -41.60 -9.66 -10.84
CA SER A 499 -40.98 -8.81 -9.82
C SER A 499 -39.48 -8.67 -9.99
N VAL A 500 -38.95 -7.52 -9.54
CA VAL A 500 -37.53 -7.22 -9.36
C VAL A 500 -37.31 -6.82 -7.89
N THR A 501 -36.23 -7.31 -7.28
CA THR A 501 -35.82 -6.90 -5.93
C THR A 501 -34.63 -5.95 -6.04
N PHE A 502 -34.82 -4.73 -5.56
CA PHE A 502 -33.75 -3.75 -5.40
C PHE A 502 -33.13 -3.88 -4.01
N ILE A 503 -31.81 -4.04 -3.97
CA ILE A 503 -31.04 -4.17 -2.74
C ILE A 503 -30.22 -2.89 -2.52
N GLN A 504 -29.97 -2.52 -1.27
CA GLN A 504 -29.06 -1.41 -0.96
C GLN A 504 -27.71 -1.72 -1.63
N GLY A 505 -27.27 -0.86 -2.56
CA GLY A 505 -26.05 -1.11 -3.33
C GLY A 505 -24.80 -0.99 -2.46
N SER A 506 -23.77 -1.77 -2.78
CA SER A 506 -22.42 -1.54 -2.25
C SER A 506 -21.89 -0.22 -2.78
N GLN A 507 -21.44 0.62 -1.87
CA GLN A 507 -20.83 1.91 -2.16
C GLN A 507 -19.40 1.70 -2.66
N ILE A 508 -18.86 2.68 -3.41
CA ILE A 508 -17.43 2.66 -3.74
C ILE A 508 -16.68 2.91 -2.44
N ILE A 509 -16.02 1.90 -1.93
CA ILE A 509 -15.24 1.95 -0.69
C ILE A 509 -13.85 2.50 -1.00
N THR A 510 -13.44 3.54 -0.29
CA THR A 510 -12.11 4.15 -0.43
C THR A 510 -11.23 3.91 0.80
N ASN A 511 -11.82 3.72 1.97
CA ASN A 511 -11.07 3.43 3.19
C ASN A 511 -11.75 2.32 4.01
N VAL A 512 -10.93 1.40 4.50
CA VAL A 512 -11.33 0.35 5.44
C VAL A 512 -10.28 0.28 6.53
N GLU A 513 -10.67 0.62 7.75
CA GLU A 513 -9.79 0.59 8.91
C GLU A 513 -10.22 -0.49 9.90
N MET A 514 -9.24 -1.13 10.55
CA MET A 514 -9.46 -2.08 11.63
C MET A 514 -8.84 -1.57 12.93
N SER A 515 -9.59 -1.63 14.02
CA SER A 515 -9.11 -1.25 15.35
C SER A 515 -9.68 -2.15 16.44
N ALA A 516 -9.00 -2.20 17.59
CA ALA A 516 -9.53 -2.88 18.77
C ALA A 516 -10.44 -1.96 19.56
N VAL A 517 -11.65 -2.44 19.86
CA VAL A 517 -12.52 -1.86 20.89
C VAL A 517 -12.14 -2.43 22.26
N LYS A 518 -11.77 -3.72 22.30
CA LYS A 518 -11.32 -4.42 23.51
C LYS A 518 -10.28 -5.47 23.13
N ASN A 519 -9.09 -5.39 23.74
CA ASN A 519 -7.97 -6.29 23.46
C ASN A 519 -7.23 -6.63 24.77
N GLY A 520 -6.48 -7.74 24.79
CA GLY A 520 -5.68 -8.13 25.96
C GLY A 520 -6.50 -8.70 27.11
N VAL A 521 -7.63 -9.37 26.82
CA VAL A 521 -8.40 -10.07 27.86
C VAL A 521 -7.76 -11.39 28.27
N ILE A 522 -8.13 -11.90 29.44
CA ILE A 522 -7.66 -13.20 29.91
C ILE A 522 -8.16 -14.35 29.02
N ALA A 523 -7.28 -15.33 28.79
CA ALA A 523 -7.56 -16.50 27.96
C ALA A 523 -8.33 -17.61 28.69
N ASP A 524 -9.58 -17.34 29.12
CA ASP A 524 -10.41 -18.28 29.88
C ASP A 524 -11.57 -18.89 29.07
N GLY A 525 -11.68 -18.56 27.78
CA GLY A 525 -12.78 -18.96 26.90
C GLY A 525 -14.11 -18.24 27.17
N VAL A 526 -14.14 -17.30 28.12
CA VAL A 526 -15.34 -16.53 28.50
C VAL A 526 -15.16 -15.06 28.14
N HIS A 527 -14.00 -14.48 28.44
CA HIS A 527 -13.71 -13.10 28.11
C HIS A 527 -13.42 -12.95 26.63
N GLN A 528 -14.03 -11.92 26.03
CA GLN A 528 -13.96 -11.68 24.60
C GLN A 528 -13.16 -10.43 24.29
N ASN A 529 -12.29 -10.54 23.29
CA ASN A 529 -11.78 -9.41 22.55
C ASN A 529 -12.84 -8.94 21.55
N ILE A 530 -12.83 -7.65 21.22
CA ILE A 530 -13.76 -7.00 20.29
C ILE A 530 -12.95 -6.17 19.30
N VAL A 531 -13.11 -6.46 18.01
CA VAL A 531 -12.49 -5.75 16.91
C VAL A 531 -13.57 -5.03 16.11
N GLN A 532 -13.28 -3.79 15.72
CA GLN A 532 -14.13 -2.94 14.89
C GLN A 532 -13.50 -2.77 13.50
N VAL A 533 -14.34 -2.82 12.48
CA VAL A 533 -14.05 -2.33 11.12
C VAL A 533 -14.84 -1.05 10.90
N SER A 534 -14.18 0.00 10.43
CA SER A 534 -14.78 1.26 10.00
C SER A 534 -14.63 1.37 8.48
N VAL A 535 -15.71 1.70 7.78
CA VAL A 535 -15.76 1.75 6.32
C VAL A 535 -16.22 3.12 5.85
N GLU A 536 -15.47 3.73 4.95
CA GLU A 536 -15.81 5.00 4.31
C GLU A 536 -15.98 4.84 2.80
N ASN A 537 -16.92 5.59 2.24
CA ASN A 537 -17.17 5.64 0.81
C ASN A 537 -16.30 6.69 0.11
N GLY A 538 -16.37 6.75 -1.22
CA GLY A 538 -15.64 7.72 -2.05
C GLY A 538 -15.91 9.20 -1.79
N GLN A 539 -16.85 9.54 -0.91
CA GLN A 539 -17.11 10.90 -0.44
C GLN A 539 -16.52 11.17 0.96
N HIS A 540 -15.75 10.24 1.53
CA HIS A 540 -15.28 10.26 2.92
C HIS A 540 -16.42 10.28 3.95
N GLU A 541 -17.57 9.68 3.59
CA GLU A 541 -18.71 9.49 4.49
C GLU A 541 -18.80 8.03 4.94
N PRO A 542 -19.41 7.74 6.11
CA PRO A 542 -19.53 6.38 6.59
C PRO A 542 -20.38 5.49 5.66
N ALA A 543 -19.81 4.38 5.20
CA ALA A 543 -20.46 3.43 4.30
C ALA A 543 -21.34 2.44 5.08
N ALA A 544 -22.60 2.80 5.30
CA ALA A 544 -23.59 1.96 5.96
C ALA A 544 -24.12 0.84 5.04
N GLY A 545 -24.41 -0.34 5.61
CA GLY A 545 -25.01 -1.47 4.88
C GLY A 545 -24.00 -2.40 4.17
N GLU A 546 -22.70 -2.17 4.32
CA GLU A 546 -21.66 -3.01 3.72
C GLU A 546 -21.47 -4.32 4.47
N THR A 547 -21.30 -5.42 3.73
CA THR A 547 -21.05 -6.74 4.32
C THR A 547 -19.56 -6.91 4.63
N VAL A 548 -19.25 -7.23 5.88
CA VAL A 548 -17.90 -7.55 6.37
C VAL A 548 -17.80 -9.05 6.62
N SER A 549 -16.88 -9.73 5.94
CA SER A 549 -16.57 -11.15 6.19
C SER A 549 -15.38 -11.28 7.13
N TRP A 550 -15.49 -12.16 8.12
CA TRP A 550 -14.49 -12.34 9.18
C TRP A 550 -13.87 -13.73 9.13
N SER A 551 -12.55 -13.80 9.35
CA SER A 551 -11.83 -15.07 9.49
C SER A 551 -10.68 -14.94 10.49
N LEU A 552 -10.30 -16.05 11.13
CA LEU A 552 -9.09 -16.14 11.95
C LEU A 552 -7.99 -16.82 11.12
N VAL A 553 -6.80 -16.23 11.08
CA VAL A 553 -5.69 -16.68 10.20
C VAL A 553 -4.61 -17.45 10.94
N SER A 554 -4.58 -17.36 12.26
CA SER A 554 -3.80 -18.23 13.11
C SER A 554 -4.74 -19.26 13.77
N PRO A 555 -4.69 -20.54 13.39
CA PRO A 555 -5.48 -21.57 14.05
C PRO A 555 -4.65 -22.08 15.22
N SER A 556 -4.63 -21.37 16.34
CA SER A 556 -4.65 -22.13 17.59
C SER A 556 -6.03 -22.77 17.67
N SER A 557 -6.11 -24.03 18.07
CA SER A 557 -7.31 -24.86 17.89
C SER A 557 -8.51 -24.45 18.75
N LYS A 558 -8.53 -23.24 19.32
CA LYS A 558 -9.44 -22.84 20.40
C LYS A 558 -10.06 -21.45 20.28
N ALA A 559 -9.53 -20.55 19.46
CA ALA A 559 -10.19 -19.27 19.17
C ALA A 559 -11.41 -19.49 18.26
N GLU A 560 -12.59 -19.03 18.69
CA GLU A 560 -13.83 -19.16 17.90
C GLU A 560 -14.54 -17.81 17.72
N ILE A 561 -14.96 -17.54 16.48
CA ILE A 561 -15.87 -16.44 16.12
C ILE A 561 -17.31 -16.98 16.01
N LYS A 562 -18.28 -16.25 16.59
CA LYS A 562 -19.70 -16.65 16.52
C LYS A 562 -20.35 -16.35 15.16
N HIS A 563 -19.85 -15.35 14.45
CA HIS A 563 -20.38 -14.89 13.18
C HIS A 563 -19.25 -14.77 12.17
N SER A 564 -19.39 -15.40 11.01
CA SER A 564 -18.44 -15.25 9.90
C SER A 564 -18.71 -14.03 9.04
N THR A 565 -19.85 -13.34 9.24
CA THR A 565 -20.22 -12.11 8.55
C THR A 565 -20.99 -11.14 9.45
N THR A 566 -20.81 -9.84 9.21
CA THR A 566 -21.58 -8.74 9.83
C THR A 566 -21.88 -7.65 8.80
N VAL A 567 -22.71 -6.67 9.16
CA VAL A 567 -23.06 -5.52 8.29
C VAL A 567 -22.70 -4.21 9.00
N THR A 568 -22.17 -3.23 8.26
CA THR A 568 -21.87 -1.90 8.82
C THR A 568 -23.14 -1.14 9.21
N ASP A 569 -23.09 -0.48 10.36
CA ASP A 569 -24.17 0.35 10.87
C ASP A 569 -24.27 1.71 10.15
N ALA A 570 -25.21 2.57 10.57
CA ALA A 570 -25.39 3.92 10.01
C ALA A 570 -24.15 4.83 10.14
N LYS A 571 -23.15 4.45 10.94
CA LYS A 571 -21.88 5.14 11.11
C LYS A 571 -20.72 4.39 10.43
N GLY A 572 -21.02 3.44 9.53
CA GLY A 572 -20.02 2.69 8.77
C GLY A 572 -19.25 1.66 9.60
N ASN A 573 -19.72 1.29 10.79
CA ASN A 573 -18.96 0.41 11.69
C ASN A 573 -19.55 -1.00 11.75
N ALA A 574 -18.67 -2.00 11.75
CA ALA A 574 -19.00 -3.40 12.00
C ALA A 574 -18.09 -3.98 13.09
N TYR A 575 -18.58 -4.95 13.85
CA TYR A 575 -17.89 -5.47 15.03
C TYR A 575 -17.85 -6.99 15.04
N ILE A 576 -16.73 -7.57 15.47
CA ILE A 576 -16.61 -8.99 15.78
C ILE A 576 -16.08 -9.19 17.20
N SER A 577 -16.61 -10.19 17.88
CA SER A 577 -16.14 -10.63 19.20
C SER A 577 -15.72 -12.09 19.17
N PHE A 578 -14.63 -12.43 19.85
CA PHE A 578 -14.12 -13.80 19.94
C PHE A 578 -13.44 -14.00 21.30
N ALA A 579 -13.48 -15.24 21.79
CA ALA A 579 -12.81 -15.67 23.01
C ALA A 579 -11.79 -16.75 22.66
N ASP A 580 -10.81 -16.90 23.55
CA ASP A 580 -9.80 -17.96 23.47
C ASP A 580 -9.53 -18.50 24.87
N THR A 581 -9.08 -19.75 24.94
CA THR A 581 -8.62 -20.43 26.16
C THR A 581 -7.09 -20.59 26.21
N ALA A 582 -6.37 -20.08 25.21
CA ALA A 582 -4.92 -20.01 25.19
C ALA A 582 -4.44 -18.55 25.15
N ALA A 583 -3.40 -18.26 25.95
CA ALA A 583 -2.77 -16.95 25.98
C ALA A 583 -1.80 -16.82 24.81
N GLU A 584 -2.18 -16.05 23.79
CA GLU A 584 -1.44 -15.91 22.54
C GLU A 584 -1.90 -14.70 21.72
N ASP A 585 -1.20 -14.46 20.60
CA ASP A 585 -1.62 -13.51 19.58
C ASP A 585 -2.45 -14.22 18.50
N VAL A 586 -3.67 -13.73 18.28
CA VAL A 586 -4.63 -14.23 17.27
C VAL A 586 -4.78 -13.18 16.18
N GLN A 587 -4.49 -13.55 14.93
CA GLN A 587 -4.79 -12.69 13.79
C GLN A 587 -6.24 -12.83 13.33
N VAL A 588 -6.96 -11.71 13.36
CA VAL A 588 -8.31 -11.56 12.80
C VAL A 588 -8.21 -10.85 11.47
N GLN A 589 -8.89 -11.38 10.46
CA GLN A 589 -9.03 -10.75 9.16
C GLN A 589 -10.47 -10.33 8.90
N ALA A 590 -10.61 -9.16 8.27
CA ALA A 590 -11.87 -8.65 7.76
C ALA A 590 -11.76 -8.41 6.26
N LYS A 591 -12.80 -8.75 5.50
CA LYS A 591 -12.92 -8.45 4.07
C LYS A 591 -14.21 -7.67 3.80
N VAL A 592 -14.08 -6.52 3.11
CA VAL A 592 -15.18 -5.65 2.68
C VAL A 592 -14.98 -5.32 1.20
N GLY A 593 -15.84 -5.86 0.33
CA GLY A 593 -15.61 -5.81 -1.12
C GLY A 593 -14.26 -6.44 -1.49
N GLU A 594 -13.40 -5.66 -2.15
CA GLU A 594 -12.03 -6.06 -2.51
C GLU A 594 -10.98 -5.76 -1.42
N HIS A 595 -11.34 -4.99 -0.39
CA HIS A 595 -10.40 -4.61 0.67
C HIS A 595 -10.31 -5.70 1.73
N GLN A 596 -9.08 -6.07 2.10
CA GLN A 596 -8.79 -7.07 3.12
C GLN A 596 -7.78 -6.52 4.12
N MET A 597 -8.17 -6.54 5.39
CA MET A 597 -7.39 -6.00 6.50
C MET A 597 -7.12 -7.11 7.53
N SER A 598 -6.01 -6.98 8.26
CA SER A 598 -5.63 -7.89 9.35
C SER A 598 -5.36 -7.09 10.62
N PHE A 599 -5.78 -7.64 11.76
CA PHE A 599 -5.51 -7.09 13.08
C PHE A 599 -5.01 -8.20 14.01
N THR A 600 -3.89 -7.96 14.71
CA THR A 600 -3.36 -8.88 15.72
C THR A 600 -3.96 -8.56 17.07
N SER A 601 -4.76 -9.47 17.61
CA SER A 601 -5.37 -9.37 18.93
C SER A 601 -4.63 -10.27 19.92
N ASN A 602 -4.38 -9.78 21.13
CA ASN A 602 -3.65 -10.50 22.15
C ASN A 602 -4.61 -11.03 23.23
N PHE A 603 -4.42 -12.27 23.64
CA PHE A 603 -4.97 -12.84 24.87
C PHE A 603 -3.86 -13.02 25.89
N ILE A 604 -4.11 -12.56 27.12
CA ILE A 604 -3.15 -12.66 28.20
C ILE A 604 -3.44 -13.86 29.10
N ALA A 605 -2.39 -14.33 29.74
CA ALA A 605 -2.49 -15.27 30.84
C ALA A 605 -3.27 -14.66 32.01
N GLU A 606 -4.03 -15.49 32.74
CA GLU A 606 -4.46 -15.13 34.08
C GLU A 606 -3.21 -14.97 34.97
N SER A 607 -2.93 -13.73 35.40
CA SER A 607 -1.80 -13.43 36.28
C SER A 607 -2.14 -13.90 37.69
N ILE A 608 -1.39 -14.88 38.20
CA ILE A 608 -1.34 -15.16 39.63
C ILE A 608 -0.36 -14.14 40.22
N GLY A 609 -0.90 -13.20 40.99
CA GLY A 609 -0.12 -12.12 41.61
C GLY A 609 0.98 -12.61 42.55
N GLN A 610 1.86 -11.67 42.91
CA GLN A 610 2.97 -11.80 43.86
C GLN A 610 2.54 -12.53 45.14
N VAL A 611 3.28 -13.58 45.52
CA VAL A 611 3.13 -14.25 46.82
C VAL A 611 4.13 -13.62 47.78
N ASP A 612 3.69 -12.61 48.53
CA ASP A 612 4.41 -12.16 49.72
C ASP A 612 4.20 -13.20 50.83
N GLY A 613 5.25 -13.96 51.14
CA GLY A 613 5.32 -14.76 52.35
C GLY A 613 6.11 -14.00 53.42
N PRO A 614 5.67 -13.96 54.69
CA PRO A 614 6.50 -13.41 55.76
C PRO A 614 7.81 -14.21 55.87
N ILE A 615 8.93 -13.50 55.89
CA ILE A 615 10.22 -14.04 56.34
C ILE A 615 9.96 -14.63 57.74
N PRO A 616 10.35 -15.89 58.04
CA PRO A 616 10.20 -16.44 59.37
C PRO A 616 10.94 -15.55 60.38
N LEU A 617 10.19 -14.71 61.11
CA LEU A 617 10.68 -13.97 62.25
C LEU A 617 11.06 -14.95 63.35
N GLY A 618 12.36 -15.29 63.41
CA GLY A 618 12.99 -16.00 64.52
C GLY A 618 13.77 -15.02 65.41
N ILE A 619 13.05 -14.29 66.26
CA ILE A 619 13.48 -13.65 67.53
C ILE A 619 15.00 -13.32 67.67
N GLY A 620 15.39 -12.26 66.98
CA GLY A 620 16.35 -11.22 67.34
C GLY A 620 15.94 -9.97 66.56
N SER A 621 15.91 -8.78 67.15
CA SER A 621 15.11 -7.62 66.70
C SER A 621 15.48 -6.98 65.35
N ASP A 622 16.42 -7.53 64.59
CA ASP A 622 17.18 -6.77 63.60
C ASP A 622 17.24 -7.42 62.19
N ASP A 623 16.22 -8.17 61.75
CA ASP A 623 16.16 -8.76 60.39
C ASP A 623 17.41 -9.59 60.00
N VAL A 624 18.10 -10.19 60.98
CA VAL A 624 19.31 -11.00 60.76
C VAL A 624 19.00 -12.49 60.90
N VAL A 625 19.38 -13.29 59.90
CA VAL A 625 19.38 -14.75 60.01
C VAL A 625 20.61 -15.20 60.82
N ASN A 626 20.40 -15.59 62.08
CA ASN A 626 21.47 -16.16 62.90
C ASN A 626 21.78 -17.60 62.48
N ILE A 627 22.86 -17.79 61.72
CA ILE A 627 23.27 -19.11 61.21
C ILE A 627 23.55 -20.14 62.33
N ASN A 628 23.87 -19.68 63.54
CA ASN A 628 24.13 -20.54 64.70
C ASN A 628 22.85 -21.16 65.29
N GLU A 629 21.67 -20.65 64.93
CA GLU A 629 20.36 -21.16 65.35
C GLU A 629 19.69 -22.05 64.28
N SER A 630 20.29 -22.18 63.10
CA SER A 630 19.74 -22.85 61.91
C SER A 630 20.13 -24.32 61.75
N SER A 631 20.43 -25.04 62.85
CA SER A 631 21.03 -26.40 62.84
C SER A 631 20.15 -27.53 62.23
N GLY A 632 19.11 -27.17 61.48
CA GLY A 632 18.26 -28.07 60.68
C GLY A 632 17.73 -27.46 59.37
N GLY A 633 18.24 -26.31 58.93
CA GLY A 633 17.68 -25.54 57.80
C GLY A 633 16.60 -24.54 58.24
N VAL A 634 16.08 -23.77 57.27
CA VAL A 634 15.04 -22.75 57.47
C VAL A 634 13.82 -23.11 56.64
N ASP A 635 12.66 -23.19 57.29
CA ASP A 635 11.38 -23.46 56.63
C ASP A 635 10.74 -22.18 56.11
N PHE A 636 10.53 -22.10 54.80
CA PHE A 636 9.79 -21.02 54.16
C PHE A 636 8.33 -21.44 53.97
N GLN A 637 7.41 -20.66 54.54
CA GLN A 637 5.97 -20.86 54.39
C GLN A 637 5.45 -20.06 53.21
N ILE A 638 4.94 -20.76 52.20
CA ILE A 638 4.29 -20.17 51.04
C ILE A 638 2.79 -20.19 51.31
N THR A 639 2.22 -19.00 51.54
CA THR A 639 0.79 -18.81 51.75
C THR A 639 0.01 -19.28 50.50
N PRO A 640 -1.13 -19.98 50.65
CA PRO A 640 -1.91 -20.42 49.50
C PRO A 640 -2.36 -19.21 48.66
N TYR A 641 -2.15 -19.29 47.36
CA TYR A 641 -2.44 -18.22 46.40
C TYR A 641 -3.77 -18.43 45.68
N ALA A 642 -4.35 -17.33 45.19
CA ALA A 642 -5.60 -17.37 44.44
C ALA A 642 -5.39 -18.19 43.14
N GLY A 643 -6.22 -19.21 42.94
CA GLY A 643 -6.13 -20.08 41.75
C GLY A 643 -5.15 -21.25 41.86
N MET A 644 -4.61 -21.54 43.04
CA MET A 644 -3.76 -22.71 43.32
C MET A 644 -4.40 -24.02 42.85
N LYS A 645 -3.68 -24.80 42.05
CA LYS A 645 -4.15 -26.07 41.47
C LYS A 645 -3.14 -27.19 41.70
N GLU A 646 -3.65 -28.41 41.75
CA GLU A 646 -2.80 -29.60 41.73
C GLU A 646 -1.94 -29.60 40.46
N GLY A 647 -0.65 -29.88 40.63
CA GLY A 647 0.37 -29.89 39.59
C GLY A 647 1.19 -28.61 39.48
N ASP A 648 0.76 -27.50 40.09
CA ASP A 648 1.52 -26.25 40.06
C ASP A 648 2.95 -26.48 40.57
N GLN A 649 3.95 -25.90 39.91
CA GLN A 649 5.37 -26.08 40.24
C GLN A 649 5.90 -24.84 40.95
N ILE A 650 6.34 -24.98 42.19
CA ILE A 650 6.85 -23.88 43.02
C ILE A 650 8.37 -24.03 43.17
N VAL A 651 9.10 -22.94 42.94
CA VAL A 651 10.56 -22.85 43.13
C VAL A 651 10.86 -21.64 43.99
N LEU A 652 11.52 -21.85 45.12
CA LEU A 652 11.99 -20.76 45.97
C LEU A 652 13.38 -20.30 45.51
N HIS A 653 13.58 -18.98 45.37
CA HIS A 653 14.86 -18.39 45.02
C HIS A 653 15.22 -17.27 46.00
N PHE A 654 16.41 -17.32 46.58
CA PHE A 654 16.90 -16.22 47.40
C PHE A 654 18.40 -16.04 47.28
N GLN A 655 18.86 -14.83 47.59
CA GLN A 655 20.27 -14.49 47.66
C GLN A 655 20.62 -14.02 49.05
N VAL A 656 21.71 -14.55 49.59
CA VAL A 656 22.28 -14.21 50.89
C VAL A 656 23.55 -13.39 50.65
N TYR A 657 23.74 -12.32 51.43
CA TYR A 657 24.90 -11.45 51.39
C TYR A 657 25.59 -11.44 52.75
N GLY A 658 26.93 -11.30 52.79
CA GLY A 658 27.62 -10.97 54.03
C GLY A 658 29.09 -10.62 53.87
N ASP A 659 29.66 -10.21 54.99
CA ASP A 659 31.00 -9.63 55.11
C ASP A 659 31.96 -10.60 55.82
N ASP A 660 33.25 -10.60 55.44
CA ASP A 660 34.28 -11.41 56.08
C ASP A 660 35.02 -10.67 57.21
N GLY A 661 34.60 -9.44 57.53
CA GLY A 661 35.13 -8.64 58.65
C GLY A 661 36.60 -8.24 58.46
N GLY A 662 37.14 -8.35 57.23
CA GLY A 662 38.49 -7.97 56.89
C GLY A 662 38.65 -6.48 56.52
N PRO A 663 39.88 -5.93 56.49
CA PRO A 663 40.12 -4.52 56.14
C PRO A 663 39.83 -4.16 54.67
N SER A 664 39.53 -5.16 53.84
CA SER A 664 39.24 -5.03 52.41
C SER A 664 37.83 -5.56 52.14
N TYR A 665 36.90 -4.63 51.92
CA TYR A 665 35.49 -4.90 51.64
C TYR A 665 35.38 -5.84 50.42
N ASN A 666 35.06 -7.11 50.65
CA ASN A 666 34.80 -8.07 49.58
C ASN A 666 33.49 -8.80 49.87
N PRO A 667 32.35 -8.24 49.44
CA PRO A 667 31.04 -8.78 49.77
C PRO A 667 30.92 -10.19 49.18
N ARG A 668 30.66 -11.18 50.03
CA ARG A 668 30.35 -12.54 49.58
C ARG A 668 28.85 -12.64 49.40
N SER A 669 28.42 -13.21 48.28
CA SER A 669 27.01 -13.47 48.04
C SER A 669 26.81 -14.90 47.56
N GLN A 670 25.81 -15.57 48.11
CA GLN A 670 25.40 -16.91 47.68
C GLN A 670 23.95 -16.85 47.20
N THR A 671 23.69 -17.42 46.02
CA THR A 671 22.32 -17.61 45.53
C THR A 671 21.91 -19.05 45.75
N TRP A 672 20.71 -19.27 46.26
CA TRP A 672 20.13 -20.60 46.42
C TRP A 672 18.79 -20.71 45.74
N THR A 673 18.54 -21.88 45.13
CA THR A 673 17.28 -22.21 44.46
C THR A 673 16.83 -23.58 44.94
N SER A 674 15.57 -23.70 45.35
CA SER A 674 15.01 -24.99 45.78
C SER A 674 14.84 -25.94 44.61
N SER A 675 14.67 -27.23 44.91
CA SER A 675 14.04 -28.15 43.97
C SER A 675 12.60 -27.72 43.67
N ILE A 676 12.08 -28.11 42.51
CA ILE A 676 10.69 -27.86 42.13
C ILE A 676 9.76 -28.63 43.08
N HIS A 677 8.89 -27.92 43.79
CA HIS A 677 7.79 -28.48 44.55
C HIS A 677 6.54 -28.54 43.69
N THR A 678 6.01 -29.73 43.45
CA THR A 678 4.75 -29.89 42.70
C THR A 678 3.59 -29.94 43.69
N VAL A 679 2.67 -28.97 43.62
CA VAL A 679 1.47 -28.90 44.45
C VAL A 679 0.63 -30.17 44.27
N THR A 680 0.35 -30.86 45.36
CA THR A 680 -0.53 -32.03 45.39
C THR A 680 -1.99 -31.62 45.58
N ALA A 681 -2.95 -32.49 45.24
CA ALA A 681 -4.37 -32.24 45.52
C ALA A 681 -4.66 -31.83 46.97
N SER A 682 -3.91 -32.40 47.93
CA SER A 682 -4.06 -32.10 49.37
C SER A 682 -3.50 -30.75 49.81
N GLU A 683 -2.63 -30.14 49.01
CA GLU A 683 -1.99 -28.85 49.34
C GLU A 683 -2.75 -27.66 48.76
N VAL A 684 -3.71 -27.89 47.85
CA VAL A 684 -4.55 -26.81 47.29
C VAL A 684 -5.30 -26.09 48.40
N GLY A 685 -5.10 -24.77 48.50
CA GLY A 685 -5.73 -23.92 49.51
C GLY A 685 -5.09 -23.98 50.91
N HIS A 686 -3.95 -24.66 51.07
CA HIS A 686 -3.21 -24.77 52.34
C HIS A 686 -1.77 -24.22 52.18
N PRO A 687 -1.13 -23.74 53.26
CA PRO A 687 0.27 -23.32 53.20
C PRO A 687 1.22 -24.45 52.81
N ILE A 688 2.19 -24.15 51.94
CA ILE A 688 3.26 -25.07 51.54
C ILE A 688 4.56 -24.70 52.24
N THR A 689 5.24 -25.71 52.79
CA THR A 689 6.54 -25.52 53.44
C THR A 689 7.67 -25.97 52.51
N ILE A 690 8.60 -25.08 52.18
CA ILE A 690 9.85 -25.41 51.49
C ILE A 690 11.02 -25.21 52.45
N ASN A 691 11.73 -26.29 52.77
CA ASN A 691 12.91 -26.23 53.62
C ASN A 691 14.15 -25.83 52.80
N ALA A 692 14.81 -24.75 53.20
CA ALA A 692 16.15 -24.42 52.74
C ALA A 692 17.17 -25.09 53.67
N PRO A 693 18.01 -26.01 53.18
CA PRO A 693 18.97 -26.71 54.03
C PRO A 693 20.00 -25.71 54.57
N GLN A 694 20.61 -26.04 55.71
CA GLN A 694 21.64 -25.21 56.34
C GLN A 694 22.75 -24.79 55.35
N SER A 695 23.14 -25.65 54.40
CA SER A 695 24.12 -25.36 53.35
C SER A 695 23.75 -24.23 52.40
N ALA A 696 22.48 -23.83 52.32
CA ALA A 696 22.01 -22.72 51.49
C ALA A 696 22.53 -21.35 51.97
N PHE A 697 23.08 -21.27 53.18
CA PHE A 697 23.54 -20.06 53.86
C PHE A 697 25.08 -20.00 54.04
N TYR A 698 25.81 -20.89 53.38
CA TYR A 698 27.29 -20.93 53.40
C TYR A 698 27.84 -20.63 52.01
N ASP A 699 28.98 -19.95 51.96
CA ASP A 699 29.73 -19.76 50.72
C ASP A 699 30.45 -21.04 50.26
N ASP A 700 31.05 -21.02 49.07
CA ASP A 700 31.80 -22.15 48.48
C ASP A 700 32.98 -22.65 49.35
N ASN A 701 33.37 -21.90 50.39
CA ASN A 701 34.44 -22.26 51.33
C ASN A 701 33.90 -22.83 52.65
N GLY A 702 32.58 -23.00 52.79
CA GLY A 702 31.95 -23.51 54.01
C GLY A 702 31.99 -22.51 55.17
N ILE A 703 32.18 -21.22 54.88
CA ILE A 703 32.11 -20.15 55.89
C ILE A 703 30.67 -19.64 55.94
N GLY A 704 30.12 -19.61 57.16
CA GLY A 704 28.80 -19.07 57.39
C GLY A 704 28.78 -17.59 57.10
N ILE A 705 27.86 -17.14 56.26
CA ILE A 705 27.71 -15.73 55.93
C ILE A 705 27.04 -15.06 57.14
N THR A 706 27.83 -14.55 58.09
CA THR A 706 27.34 -13.82 59.26
C THR A 706 27.36 -12.33 58.96
N ASP A 707 26.21 -11.74 58.67
CA ASP A 707 26.08 -10.29 58.67
C ASP A 707 26.27 -9.78 60.11
N THR A 708 27.16 -8.81 60.28
CA THR A 708 27.33 -8.14 61.57
C THR A 708 26.93 -6.69 61.56
N ASP A 709 26.41 -6.08 60.47
CA ASP A 709 25.89 -4.70 60.62
C ASP A 709 25.04 -4.07 59.48
N TYR A 710 24.58 -4.74 58.40
CA TYR A 710 23.77 -4.02 57.39
C TYR A 710 22.66 -4.82 56.68
N ASP A 711 21.42 -4.39 56.94
CA ASP A 711 20.15 -4.59 56.21
C ASP A 711 20.30 -5.01 54.74
N THR A 712 20.27 -6.33 54.45
CA THR A 712 19.78 -6.89 53.18
C THR A 712 19.59 -8.42 53.22
N THR A 713 18.37 -8.90 53.39
CA THR A 713 17.95 -10.19 52.78
C THR A 713 16.54 -10.10 52.21
N GLY A 714 16.41 -10.19 50.88
CA GLY A 714 15.15 -10.38 50.18
C GLY A 714 15.06 -11.81 49.63
N ALA A 715 14.05 -12.58 50.04
CA ALA A 715 13.73 -13.90 49.50
C ALA A 715 12.43 -13.84 48.69
N TYR A 716 12.36 -14.50 47.54
CA TYR A 716 11.14 -14.54 46.71
C TYR A 716 10.84 -15.94 46.16
N ALA A 717 9.56 -16.31 46.08
CA ALA A 717 9.14 -17.59 45.49
C ALA A 717 8.60 -17.37 44.07
N VAL A 718 9.00 -18.23 43.14
CA VAL A 718 8.51 -18.27 41.75
C VAL A 718 7.58 -19.46 41.59
N VAL A 719 6.34 -19.20 41.16
CA VAL A 719 5.34 -20.24 40.87
C VAL A 719 5.19 -20.39 39.36
N LYS A 720 5.28 -21.62 38.87
CA LYS A 720 5.10 -22.03 37.48
C LYS A 720 3.89 -22.95 37.39
N SER A 721 2.78 -22.44 36.86
CA SER A 721 1.57 -23.23 36.63
C SER A 721 1.77 -24.30 35.54
N VAL A 722 1.03 -25.41 35.64
CA VAL A 722 1.08 -26.56 34.72
C VAL A 722 0.74 -26.19 33.28
N SER A 723 0.08 -25.05 33.05
CA SER A 723 -0.16 -24.50 31.71
C SER A 723 1.06 -23.74 31.17
N GLY A 724 2.20 -24.41 31.04
CA GLY A 724 3.26 -24.07 30.07
C GLY A 724 3.76 -22.62 30.00
N GLN A 725 3.80 -21.86 31.10
CA GLN A 725 4.26 -20.48 31.08
C GLN A 725 5.68 -20.29 31.62
N THR A 726 6.41 -19.38 30.98
CA THR A 726 7.61 -18.74 31.50
C THR A 726 7.19 -17.37 32.04
N VAL A 727 7.35 -17.14 33.34
CA VAL A 727 7.11 -15.83 33.97
C VAL A 727 8.30 -14.92 33.63
N LYS A 728 8.06 -13.76 33.01
CA LYS A 728 9.06 -12.68 32.97
C LYS A 728 9.04 -11.98 34.33
N SER A 729 10.12 -12.12 35.11
CA SER A 729 10.35 -11.29 36.29
C SER A 729 10.91 -9.93 35.87
N SER A 730 10.19 -8.84 36.13
CA SER A 730 10.75 -7.49 36.11
C SER A 730 11.25 -7.13 37.51
N PHE A 731 12.56 -6.88 37.66
CA PHE A 731 13.11 -6.24 38.86
C PHE A 731 12.88 -4.73 38.78
N THR A 732 12.46 -4.11 39.88
CA THR A 732 12.68 -2.69 40.13
C THR A 732 12.92 -2.48 41.63
N HIS A 733 14.02 -1.83 41.96
CA HIS A 733 14.52 -1.61 43.32
C HIS A 733 13.79 -0.45 44.03
N MET A 734 13.91 -0.44 45.37
CA MET A 734 13.79 0.69 46.33
C MET A 734 12.54 0.75 47.23
N GLY A 735 12.78 0.54 48.53
CA GLY A 735 12.13 1.29 49.62
C GLY A 735 13.21 1.93 50.50
N VAL A 736 13.57 3.18 50.23
CA VAL A 736 14.27 4.04 51.19
C VAL A 736 13.25 4.49 52.23
N ALA A 737 13.48 4.22 53.50
CA ALA A 737 12.82 4.90 54.60
C ALA A 737 13.88 5.52 55.52
N THR A 738 14.22 6.78 55.26
CA THR A 738 14.71 7.68 56.31
C THR A 738 13.49 8.42 56.86
N ILE A 739 13.29 8.43 58.18
CA ILE A 739 12.92 9.62 58.99
C ILE A 739 13.06 9.29 60.49
N MET A 740 14.02 10.01 61.09
CA MET A 740 14.12 10.63 62.42
C MET A 740 13.60 9.93 63.69
N GLY A 741 14.55 9.77 64.63
CA GLY A 741 14.36 9.56 66.06
C GLY A 741 15.71 9.40 66.76
#